data_AF-A0A661WRM7-F1
#
_entry.id   AF-A0A661WRM7-F1
#
_cell.length_a   1.000
_cell.length_b   1.000
_cell.length_c   1.000
_cell.angle_alpha   90.00
_cell.angle_beta   90.00
_cell.angle_gamma   90.00
#
_symmetry.space_group_name_H-M   'P 1'
#
loop_
_entity.id
_entity.type
_entity.pdbx_description
1 polymer ?
#
loop_
_entity_poly.entity_id
_entity_poly.type
_entity_poly.pdbx_seq_one_letter_code
_entity_poly.pdbx_strand_id
1 'polypeptide(L)'
;MKKLISAIAVIVLMLLTLTANAKTVAYWRLEEGTAGSTHTTDLDNYFVDSSSYSNNLSTWYYPAPVSAVPPGIPQGQTENKIALNFCRRTENAVGGVMCLSTHNKPIDSQDFSGGFTIECAMKNRTYDWNAVISKNGKPVSTSPFNPFKLIFRYDPVGDARFNFEFLDGGSNVQICTSTFPYKLDEWYWVACVCNGAEAWLYVKEPGDAGYDLEQHITGVVDGLIPYTSAWAIARGTWDGNDQANPHYGSIDEVRICDTALAPNQFLAASGGAAVSPVAYWRFEEGTNGVHQANADDYYVDSSGNGNHMATDITPILSTASSDVPFATVPQIGKADTMSRVFTPDVQNIGTFGAETGGSKPIESMNLDSFTVECMAKASGIGWQGIVTKDGEPSWNINGWVDPSFVIKFRGEAADNHKIQVAFFDETTNFVECWSSFNYTPGKWYQIAAVFNEFTGTASLYIKKESDADYILEDSKTTTWAGTPIVGGLIDSDYPWAIGRGMHWGQEIDGFNGNVDEIRISDTALDPSQFLGNIMNTNPVPPIINNAEFLPYPTPTENDGVTVQAAITVANATITNVTLNYKINGGSYISVPMTTNTSSSIYSADIPAQAADSVVDFIIEAVNSGGQMTSSTSKYDVVQSMDWDTILVANDTYFDFASNLFSMAIKSDGLAGFVYSSYASNKAMYVEEDSLGSLKAPVAITADRQGSYSDLKYGTDDEPRVALANDVGDGGGVTYVQRSGGTWTTPIIVITNLFGECRNVMTLVDNAPSVLWYENYQAGGYAGKLATGNPAGDTFTSVDVTVPPFPNYPGDLRLPFAMATDSNGKRCIALHGPGWGVDLLYNGVEDGKGSGNFDWEEIPISLTHSNVYADQIGFSLDNLNNPYIVLHDYNTNPACAALFYKTGSSWMRQYLGPQGHWNRSAVAYDPWNDCMWVVHNTEIVPNSTKDNHLLRLWSNRSGSWKTEQLVTNGIIVETFAGLQVTSNGVIKLAYTPFVNSPQLIYMYSTTFSDIPEPGVIIGGIALALLAFRKMK
;
A
#
# COMPACT_ATOMS: atom_id res chain seq x y z
N MET A 1 45.92 -48.27 5.32
CA MET A 1 45.91 -47.13 6.25
C MET A 1 45.35 -45.85 5.62
N LYS A 2 45.90 -45.30 4.52
CA LYS A 2 45.32 -44.11 3.84
C LYS A 2 43.86 -44.27 3.38
N LYS A 3 43.48 -45.40 2.77
CA LYS A 3 42.07 -45.69 2.39
C LYS A 3 41.13 -45.83 3.60
N LEU A 4 41.63 -46.30 4.74
CA LEU A 4 40.86 -46.40 5.98
C LEU A 4 40.68 -45.03 6.64
N ILE A 5 41.70 -44.17 6.59
CA ILE A 5 41.62 -42.79 7.06
C ILE A 5 40.68 -41.97 6.16
N SER A 6 40.70 -42.18 4.83
CA SER A 6 39.74 -41.54 3.92
C SER A 6 38.30 -42.05 4.12
N ALA A 7 38.10 -43.35 4.35
CA ALA A 7 36.78 -43.89 4.64
C ALA A 7 36.24 -43.40 5.98
N ILE A 8 37.08 -43.35 7.03
CA ILE A 8 36.70 -42.79 8.33
C ILE A 8 36.46 -41.28 8.22
N ALA A 9 37.24 -40.53 7.44
CA ALA A 9 37.00 -39.11 7.21
C ALA A 9 35.70 -38.86 6.45
N VAL A 10 35.35 -39.69 5.45
CA VAL A 10 34.07 -39.59 4.72
C VAL A 10 32.90 -40.01 5.61
N ILE A 11 33.05 -41.04 6.45
CA ILE A 11 32.02 -41.44 7.42
C ILE A 11 31.84 -40.39 8.51
N VAL A 12 32.92 -39.78 9.01
CA VAL A 12 32.86 -38.67 9.98
C VAL A 12 32.27 -37.42 9.33
N LEU A 13 32.59 -37.12 8.06
CA LEU A 13 32.00 -36.00 7.33
C LEU A 13 30.51 -36.25 7.02
N MET A 14 30.11 -37.48 6.69
CA MET A 14 28.71 -37.88 6.48
C MET A 14 27.90 -37.90 7.79
N LEU A 15 28.51 -38.34 8.90
CA LEU A 15 27.89 -38.30 10.24
C LEU A 15 27.80 -36.86 10.78
N LEU A 16 28.70 -35.96 10.37
CA LEU A 16 28.64 -34.53 10.67
C LEU A 16 27.62 -33.77 9.81
N THR A 17 27.09 -34.37 8.73
CA THR A 17 26.07 -33.77 7.84
C THR A 17 24.69 -34.39 7.99
N LEU A 18 24.49 -35.32 8.93
CA LEU A 18 23.14 -35.70 9.35
C LEU A 18 22.56 -34.57 10.20
N THR A 19 22.13 -33.49 9.54
CA THR A 19 21.22 -32.54 10.16
C THR A 19 19.96 -33.31 10.49
N ALA A 20 19.73 -33.59 11.78
CA ALA A 20 18.43 -34.06 12.22
C ALA A 20 17.39 -33.09 11.63
N ASN A 21 16.40 -33.62 10.92
CA ASN A 21 15.31 -32.80 10.41
C ASN A 21 14.76 -31.98 11.58
N ALA A 22 14.78 -30.66 11.43
CA ALA A 22 14.32 -29.75 12.46
C ALA A 22 12.91 -30.17 12.88
N LYS A 23 12.74 -30.46 14.16
CA LYS A 23 11.49 -31.03 14.64
C LYS A 23 10.55 -29.88 14.92
N THR A 24 9.47 -29.81 14.15
CA THR A 24 8.32 -28.97 14.46
C THR A 24 7.66 -29.52 15.72
N VAL A 25 7.74 -28.77 16.82
CA VAL A 25 7.23 -29.19 18.14
C VAL A 25 5.82 -28.73 18.42
N ALA A 26 5.37 -27.66 17.77
CA ALA A 26 3.96 -27.27 17.68
C ALA A 26 3.71 -26.52 16.38
N TYR A 27 2.52 -26.69 15.84
CA TYR A 27 2.07 -25.95 14.67
C TYR A 27 0.56 -25.76 14.72
N TRP A 28 0.12 -24.50 14.77
CA TRP A 28 -1.29 -24.13 14.79
C TRP A 28 -1.61 -23.31 13.56
N ARG A 29 -2.40 -23.91 12.68
CA ARG A 29 -2.89 -23.25 11.48
C ARG A 29 -4.08 -22.34 11.73
N LEU A 30 -4.78 -22.53 12.86
CA LEU A 30 -5.92 -21.69 13.26
C LEU A 30 -7.09 -21.71 12.26
N GLU A 31 -7.23 -22.84 11.55
CA GLU A 31 -8.25 -23.11 10.53
C GLU A 31 -9.57 -23.66 11.11
N GLU A 32 -9.72 -23.67 12.44
CA GLU A 32 -10.93 -24.15 13.10
C GLU A 32 -12.03 -23.08 13.16
N GLY A 33 -13.20 -23.44 12.64
CA GLY A 33 -14.43 -22.67 12.79
C GLY A 33 -15.05 -22.23 11.47
N THR A 34 -15.87 -21.19 11.51
CA THR A 34 -16.50 -20.58 10.33
C THR A 34 -16.30 -19.08 10.41
N ALA A 35 -15.87 -18.44 9.33
CA ALA A 35 -15.66 -16.99 9.31
C ALA A 35 -16.89 -16.24 9.86
N GLY A 36 -16.67 -15.37 10.85
CA GLY A 36 -17.70 -14.59 11.52
C GLY A 36 -18.39 -15.29 12.71
N SER A 37 -18.12 -16.57 12.97
CA SER A 37 -18.57 -17.23 14.20
C SER A 37 -17.67 -16.87 15.38
N THR A 38 -18.08 -17.24 16.60
CA THR A 38 -17.20 -17.20 17.77
C THR A 38 -17.24 -18.57 18.42
N HIS A 39 -16.08 -19.12 18.74
CA HIS A 39 -15.99 -20.23 19.67
C HIS A 39 -16.58 -19.81 21.02
N THR A 40 -17.18 -20.71 21.81
CA THR A 40 -17.90 -20.31 23.06
C THR A 40 -17.56 -21.14 24.29
N THR A 41 -16.57 -22.02 24.19
CA THR A 41 -16.14 -22.90 25.28
C THR A 41 -14.68 -22.67 25.61
N ASP A 42 -14.34 -22.61 26.91
CA ASP A 42 -12.98 -22.43 27.38
C ASP A 42 -12.35 -23.77 27.78
N LEU A 43 -11.00 -23.86 27.70
CA LEU A 43 -10.20 -25.02 28.16
C LEU A 43 -10.57 -26.36 27.49
N ASP A 44 -10.95 -26.34 26.22
CA ASP A 44 -11.46 -27.51 25.48
C ASP A 44 -10.53 -28.04 24.38
N ASN A 45 -9.34 -27.46 24.20
CA ASN A 45 -8.37 -27.84 23.17
C ASN A 45 -8.91 -27.70 21.73
N TYR A 46 -9.77 -26.71 21.49
CA TYR A 46 -10.44 -26.50 20.21
C TYR A 46 -9.50 -26.32 19.02
N PHE A 47 -8.41 -25.55 19.17
CA PHE A 47 -7.47 -25.31 18.07
C PHE A 47 -6.41 -26.40 18.05
N VAL A 48 -6.36 -27.17 16.96
CA VAL A 48 -5.60 -28.40 16.85
C VAL A 48 -4.13 -28.11 16.51
N ASP A 49 -3.23 -28.89 17.11
CA ASP A 49 -1.82 -28.89 16.77
C ASP A 49 -1.54 -29.85 15.59
N SER A 50 -1.14 -29.29 14.45
CA SER A 50 -0.78 -30.01 13.23
C SER A 50 0.58 -30.71 13.28
N SER A 51 1.39 -30.48 14.33
CA SER A 51 2.74 -31.07 14.45
C SER A 51 2.79 -32.53 14.92
N SER A 52 1.63 -33.18 15.12
CA SER A 52 1.44 -34.52 15.74
C SER A 52 1.72 -34.63 17.24
N TYR A 53 2.17 -33.57 17.91
CA TYR A 53 2.53 -33.58 19.34
C TYR A 53 1.37 -33.25 20.29
N SER A 54 0.16 -33.04 19.78
CA SER A 54 -1.06 -32.80 20.56
C SER A 54 -1.01 -31.57 21.49
N ASN A 55 -0.24 -30.54 21.11
CA ASN A 55 -0.16 -29.26 21.82
C ASN A 55 -1.33 -28.32 21.49
N ASN A 56 -2.54 -28.86 21.38
CA ASN A 56 -3.74 -28.08 21.05
C ASN A 56 -3.89 -26.87 22.00
N LEU A 57 -4.43 -25.77 21.47
CA LEU A 57 -4.70 -24.57 22.24
C LEU A 57 -6.15 -24.52 22.72
N SER A 58 -6.35 -23.87 23.87
CA SER A 58 -7.67 -23.54 24.40
C SER A 58 -7.88 -22.03 24.46
N THR A 59 -9.13 -21.56 24.30
CA THR A 59 -9.48 -20.15 24.54
C THR A 59 -9.63 -19.86 26.03
N TRP A 60 -9.36 -18.60 26.38
CA TRP A 60 -9.85 -17.98 27.63
C TRP A 60 -10.92 -16.90 27.34
N TYR A 61 -10.90 -16.32 26.15
CA TYR A 61 -11.91 -15.41 25.61
C TYR A 61 -11.90 -15.53 24.08
N TYR A 62 -13.05 -15.34 23.44
CA TYR A 62 -13.35 -15.86 22.11
C TYR A 62 -12.81 -15.01 20.94
N PRO A 63 -11.68 -15.38 20.29
CA PRO A 63 -11.33 -14.78 19.01
C PRO A 63 -12.38 -15.15 17.96
N ALA A 64 -12.51 -14.32 16.93
CA ALA A 64 -13.42 -14.58 15.82
C ALA A 64 -12.61 -15.02 14.60
N PRO A 65 -12.90 -16.21 14.01
CA PRO A 65 -12.41 -16.55 12.69
C PRO A 65 -12.82 -15.51 11.66
N VAL A 66 -11.91 -15.12 10.77
CA VAL A 66 -12.14 -14.17 9.68
C VAL A 66 -11.58 -14.71 8.38
N SER A 67 -12.23 -14.39 7.26
CA SER A 67 -11.78 -14.80 5.92
C SER A 67 -10.58 -13.99 5.40
N ALA A 68 -10.13 -12.97 6.15
CA ALA A 68 -9.01 -12.15 5.76
C ALA A 68 -7.70 -12.81 6.21
N VAL A 69 -7.22 -13.79 5.45
CA VAL A 69 -6.01 -14.61 5.68
C VAL A 69 -4.73 -13.94 5.16
N PRO A 70 -3.52 -14.34 5.63
CA PRO A 70 -2.27 -13.88 5.07
C PRO A 70 -2.10 -14.32 3.61
N PRO A 71 -1.40 -13.53 2.78
CA PRO A 71 -1.12 -13.91 1.40
C PRO A 71 -0.05 -15.01 1.33
N GLY A 72 -0.27 -15.98 0.44
CA GLY A 72 0.61 -17.12 0.21
C GLY A 72 0.18 -18.38 0.96
N ILE A 73 0.55 -19.54 0.43
CA ILE A 73 0.32 -20.84 1.07
C ILE A 73 1.56 -21.18 1.90
N PRO A 74 1.42 -21.51 3.19
CA PRO A 74 2.53 -21.99 3.99
C PRO A 74 3.16 -23.24 3.35
N GLN A 75 4.48 -23.36 3.45
CA GLN A 75 5.25 -24.44 2.82
C GLN A 75 4.69 -25.82 3.19
N GLY A 76 4.22 -26.56 2.18
CA GLY A 76 3.75 -27.95 2.30
C GLY A 76 2.40 -28.10 3.02
N GLN A 77 1.50 -27.12 2.90
CA GLN A 77 0.20 -27.12 3.57
C GLN A 77 -0.94 -26.75 2.62
N THR A 78 -2.18 -27.04 3.04
CA THR A 78 -3.39 -26.65 2.31
C THR A 78 -3.67 -25.14 2.44
N GLU A 79 -4.64 -24.61 1.70
CA GLU A 79 -4.98 -23.17 1.72
C GLU A 79 -5.24 -22.66 3.14
N ASN A 80 -4.85 -21.42 3.38
CA ASN A 80 -5.41 -20.68 4.49
C ASN A 80 -6.83 -20.24 4.17
N LYS A 81 -7.81 -20.70 4.94
CA LYS A 81 -9.22 -20.36 4.72
C LYS A 81 -9.68 -19.31 5.70
N ILE A 82 -9.18 -19.36 6.93
CA ILE A 82 -9.51 -18.41 7.99
C ILE A 82 -8.30 -18.08 8.84
N ALA A 83 -8.25 -16.84 9.31
CA ALA A 83 -7.33 -16.40 10.36
C ALA A 83 -8.12 -16.09 11.63
N LEU A 84 -7.45 -15.99 12.79
CA LEU A 84 -8.10 -15.55 14.02
C LEU A 84 -7.93 -14.06 14.24
N ASN A 85 -9.04 -13.34 14.36
CA ASN A 85 -9.07 -11.94 14.69
C ASN A 85 -9.33 -11.72 16.19
N PHE A 86 -8.40 -11.01 16.80
CA PHE A 86 -8.40 -10.57 18.19
C PHE A 86 -8.76 -9.07 18.22
N CYS A 87 -10.04 -8.71 18.09
CA CYS A 87 -10.51 -7.33 18.24
C CYS A 87 -11.29 -7.08 19.55
N ARG A 88 -11.09 -5.92 20.21
CA ARG A 88 -11.86 -5.57 21.41
C ARG A 88 -13.34 -5.41 21.05
N ARG A 89 -14.21 -6.36 21.44
CA ARG A 89 -15.67 -6.17 21.33
C ARG A 89 -16.08 -4.96 22.18
N THR A 90 -16.56 -3.91 21.50
CA THR A 90 -17.29 -2.73 22.00
C THR A 90 -17.31 -2.58 23.52
N GLU A 91 -16.38 -1.79 24.06
CA GLU A 91 -16.31 -0.98 25.31
C GLU A 91 -16.99 -1.42 26.63
N ASN A 92 -17.87 -2.41 26.66
CA ASN A 92 -18.67 -2.85 27.80
C ASN A 92 -18.39 -4.30 28.27
N ALA A 93 -17.49 -5.04 27.60
CA ALA A 93 -17.02 -6.32 28.13
C ALA A 93 -15.92 -6.06 29.17
N VAL A 94 -16.29 -6.13 30.44
CA VAL A 94 -15.45 -5.89 31.62
C VAL A 94 -14.26 -6.88 31.65
N GLY A 95 -13.07 -6.43 31.23
CA GLY A 95 -11.78 -6.92 31.73
C GLY A 95 -11.14 -8.19 31.11
N GLY A 96 -11.68 -8.77 30.04
CA GLY A 96 -11.13 -9.99 29.43
C GLY A 96 -10.19 -9.74 28.24
N VAL A 97 -8.99 -10.33 28.24
CA VAL A 97 -8.06 -10.35 27.09
C VAL A 97 -8.29 -11.62 26.27
N MET A 98 -8.61 -11.47 24.98
CA MET A 98 -8.71 -12.60 24.04
C MET A 98 -7.36 -13.22 23.80
N CYS A 99 -7.25 -14.52 24.10
CA CYS A 99 -6.00 -15.26 23.96
C CYS A 99 -6.25 -16.77 23.84
N LEU A 100 -5.27 -17.44 23.26
CA LEU A 100 -5.17 -18.89 23.21
C LEU A 100 -4.00 -19.35 24.07
N SER A 101 -4.06 -20.56 24.64
CA SER A 101 -2.99 -21.08 25.48
C SER A 101 -2.94 -22.61 25.50
N THR A 102 -1.74 -23.18 25.61
CA THR A 102 -1.49 -24.63 25.61
C THR A 102 -1.93 -25.30 26.93
N HIS A 103 -1.56 -24.74 28.08
CA HIS A 103 -1.87 -25.26 29.43
C HIS A 103 -1.58 -26.77 29.68
N ASN A 104 -0.42 -27.06 30.26
CA ASN A 104 0.06 -28.40 30.61
C ASN A 104 0.26 -29.31 29.39
N LYS A 105 0.78 -28.75 28.29
CA LYS A 105 1.12 -29.50 27.08
C LYS A 105 2.59 -29.86 27.04
N PRO A 106 2.99 -30.89 26.26
CA PRO A 106 4.40 -31.26 26.12
C PRO A 106 5.32 -30.07 25.81
N ILE A 107 4.89 -29.16 24.93
CA ILE A 107 5.66 -27.96 24.55
C ILE A 107 5.92 -26.98 25.71
N ASP A 108 5.13 -27.03 26.78
CA ASP A 108 5.31 -26.13 27.93
C ASP A 108 6.62 -26.43 28.65
N SER A 109 7.08 -27.69 28.62
CA SER A 109 8.33 -28.18 29.19
C SER A 109 9.43 -28.47 28.18
N GLN A 110 9.22 -28.15 26.90
CA GLN A 110 10.21 -28.38 25.84
C GLN A 110 11.47 -27.54 26.09
N ASP A 111 12.63 -28.19 25.94
CA ASP A 111 13.94 -27.54 26.02
C ASP A 111 14.30 -26.93 24.65
N PHE A 112 14.63 -25.65 24.65
CA PHE A 112 15.01 -24.84 23.48
C PHE A 112 16.42 -24.26 23.64
N SER A 113 17.23 -24.83 24.54
CA SER A 113 18.60 -24.37 24.80
C SER A 113 19.54 -24.59 23.62
N GLY A 114 19.30 -25.64 22.81
CA GLY A 114 20.02 -25.91 21.57
C GLY A 114 19.64 -25.01 20.39
N GLY A 115 18.64 -24.15 20.57
CA GLY A 115 18.09 -23.28 19.53
C GLY A 115 16.58 -23.45 19.34
N PHE A 116 16.00 -22.56 18.54
CA PHE A 116 14.60 -22.55 18.19
C PHE A 116 14.34 -21.77 16.90
N THR A 117 13.20 -22.03 16.29
CA THR A 117 12.56 -21.13 15.32
C THR A 117 11.11 -20.97 15.71
N ILE A 118 10.64 -19.73 15.83
CA ILE A 118 9.25 -19.41 16.12
C ILE A 118 8.78 -18.45 15.03
N GLU A 119 7.75 -18.84 14.29
CA GLU A 119 7.26 -18.06 13.16
C GLU A 119 5.74 -18.00 13.12
N CYS A 120 5.21 -16.93 12.55
CA CYS A 120 3.78 -16.73 12.38
C CYS A 120 3.48 -15.71 11.28
N ALA A 121 2.26 -15.77 10.74
CA ALA A 121 1.64 -14.66 10.04
C ALA A 121 0.89 -13.77 11.04
N MET A 122 1.05 -12.46 10.93
CA MET A 122 0.40 -11.51 11.83
C MET A 122 0.04 -10.19 11.15
N LYS A 123 -1.03 -9.56 11.64
CA LYS A 123 -1.55 -8.26 11.21
C LYS A 123 -2.03 -7.48 12.43
N ASN A 124 -1.64 -6.22 12.57
CA ASN A 124 -2.02 -5.38 13.71
C ASN A 124 -2.95 -4.23 13.30
N ARG A 125 -3.87 -3.82 14.18
CA ARG A 125 -4.82 -2.72 13.96
C ARG A 125 -4.59 -1.51 14.84
N THR A 126 -3.63 -1.59 15.76
CA THR A 126 -3.36 -0.51 16.71
C THR A 126 -1.88 -0.21 16.82
N TYR A 127 -1.56 1.04 17.12
CA TYR A 127 -0.23 1.43 17.56
C TYR A 127 -0.16 1.30 19.09
N ASP A 128 0.06 0.08 19.57
CA ASP A 128 0.22 -0.23 20.98
C ASP A 128 1.21 -1.40 21.15
N TRP A 129 1.58 -1.72 22.38
CA TRP A 129 2.32 -2.91 22.74
C TRP A 129 1.40 -4.12 22.62
N ASN A 130 1.51 -4.87 21.52
CA ASN A 130 0.62 -6.00 21.20
C ASN A 130 1.43 -7.28 21.08
N ALA A 131 1.27 -8.22 22.01
CA ALA A 131 1.98 -9.49 21.98
C ALA A 131 1.27 -10.55 21.14
N VAL A 132 1.94 -11.01 20.08
CA VAL A 132 1.40 -11.97 19.11
C VAL A 132 1.52 -13.39 19.63
N ILE A 133 2.71 -13.76 20.09
CA ILE A 133 2.96 -15.02 20.78
C ILE A 133 3.93 -14.77 21.93
N SER A 134 3.69 -15.42 23.06
CA SER A 134 4.60 -15.40 24.21
C SER A 134 4.66 -16.74 24.92
N LYS A 135 5.73 -16.95 25.67
CA LYS A 135 5.80 -17.97 26.71
C LYS A 135 5.58 -17.27 28.04
N ASN A 136 4.57 -17.67 28.81
CA ASN A 136 4.14 -16.95 30.00
C ASN A 136 5.17 -17.01 31.15
N GLY A 137 5.05 -16.10 32.11
CA GLY A 137 5.71 -16.20 33.42
C GLY A 137 6.95 -15.32 33.57
N LYS A 138 7.64 -15.50 34.70
CA LYS A 138 8.72 -14.62 35.18
C LYS A 138 9.89 -15.46 35.70
N PRO A 139 10.73 -16.03 34.81
CA PRO A 139 11.77 -16.98 35.20
C PRO A 139 12.83 -16.34 36.11
N VAL A 140 13.02 -15.02 36.01
CA VAL A 140 13.93 -14.25 36.86
C VAL A 140 13.11 -13.30 37.73
N SER A 141 13.06 -13.53 39.04
CA SER A 141 12.20 -12.79 39.98
C SER A 141 12.42 -11.26 39.99
N THR A 142 13.61 -10.79 39.63
CA THR A 142 13.97 -9.37 39.56
C THR A 142 13.77 -8.75 38.17
N SER A 143 13.44 -9.55 37.16
CA SER A 143 13.28 -9.12 35.77
C SER A 143 11.81 -9.11 35.40
N PRO A 144 11.27 -8.03 34.80
CA PRO A 144 9.88 -8.00 34.36
C PRO A 144 9.62 -8.81 33.08
N PHE A 145 10.66 -9.38 32.47
CA PHE A 145 10.60 -10.04 31.16
C PHE A 145 10.11 -11.48 31.24
N ASN A 146 9.36 -11.87 30.20
CA ASN A 146 8.94 -13.24 29.93
C ASN A 146 10.11 -14.09 29.46
N PRO A 147 10.00 -15.43 29.52
CA PRO A 147 10.92 -16.32 28.80
C PRO A 147 11.02 -15.95 27.31
N PHE A 148 9.89 -15.73 26.63
CA PHE A 148 9.83 -15.35 25.22
C PHE A 148 8.62 -14.46 24.94
N LYS A 149 8.74 -13.50 24.02
CA LYS A 149 7.63 -12.78 23.39
C LYS A 149 8.00 -12.25 22.01
N LEU A 150 7.08 -12.37 21.06
CA LEU A 150 7.05 -11.63 19.79
C LEU A 150 5.92 -10.59 19.88
N ILE A 151 6.26 -9.33 19.67
CA ILE A 151 5.36 -8.20 19.92
C ILE A 151 5.45 -7.16 18.79
N PHE A 152 4.34 -6.47 18.56
CA PHE A 152 4.37 -5.14 17.99
C PHE A 152 4.73 -4.16 19.11
N ARG A 153 5.79 -3.40 18.92
CA ARG A 153 6.27 -2.38 19.86
C ARG A 153 5.86 -1.01 19.35
N TYR A 154 5.11 -0.27 20.16
CA TYR A 154 4.85 1.14 19.94
C TYR A 154 5.90 1.99 20.68
N ASP A 155 6.69 2.76 19.93
CA ASP A 155 7.51 3.83 20.51
C ASP A 155 6.76 5.18 20.40
N PRO A 156 6.60 5.95 21.50
CA PRO A 156 5.94 7.26 21.50
C PRO A 156 6.50 8.27 20.49
N VAL A 157 7.69 8.04 19.94
CA VAL A 157 8.27 8.85 18.84
C VAL A 157 7.71 8.51 17.45
N GLY A 158 6.70 7.63 17.36
CA GLY A 158 6.06 7.22 16.11
C GLY A 158 6.76 6.04 15.41
N ASP A 159 7.57 5.29 16.15
CA ASP A 159 8.39 4.19 15.61
C ASP A 159 7.78 2.84 16.02
N ALA A 160 6.80 2.39 15.23
CA ALA A 160 6.05 1.18 15.49
C ALA A 160 6.75 -0.02 14.81
N ARG A 161 7.44 -0.88 15.58
CA ARG A 161 8.31 -1.94 15.04
C ARG A 161 7.94 -3.34 15.52
N PHE A 162 8.46 -4.36 14.86
CA PHE A 162 8.43 -5.73 15.38
C PHE A 162 9.56 -5.92 16.38
N ASN A 163 9.26 -6.52 17.51
CA ASN A 163 10.23 -6.90 18.52
C ASN A 163 10.05 -8.37 18.85
N PHE A 164 11.14 -9.15 18.86
CA PHE A 164 11.14 -10.38 19.65
C PHE A 164 12.17 -10.30 20.76
N GLU A 165 11.72 -10.71 21.94
CA GLU A 165 12.46 -10.58 23.19
C GLU A 165 12.43 -11.92 23.89
N PHE A 166 13.57 -12.36 24.41
CA PHE A 166 13.65 -13.60 25.16
C PHE A 166 14.73 -13.55 26.23
N LEU A 167 14.59 -14.41 27.24
CA LEU A 167 15.63 -14.64 28.24
C LEU A 167 16.45 -15.84 27.81
N ASP A 168 17.76 -15.67 27.72
CA ASP A 168 18.66 -16.77 27.39
C ASP A 168 18.95 -17.67 28.59
N GLY A 169 19.61 -18.81 28.40
CA GLY A 169 20.04 -19.71 29.47
C GLY A 169 20.96 -19.05 30.50
N GLY A 170 21.63 -17.95 30.16
CA GLY A 170 22.37 -17.06 31.06
C GLY A 170 21.50 -16.08 31.84
N SER A 171 20.18 -16.10 31.66
CA SER A 171 19.21 -15.13 32.20
C SER A 171 19.39 -13.71 31.67
N ASN A 172 20.07 -13.52 30.54
CA ASN A 172 20.20 -12.22 29.88
C ASN A 172 18.99 -11.97 28.97
N VAL A 173 18.53 -10.72 28.93
CA VAL A 173 17.47 -10.31 28.00
C VAL A 173 18.09 -10.05 26.64
N GLN A 174 17.60 -10.75 25.64
CA GLN A 174 17.97 -10.61 24.24
C GLN A 174 16.81 -9.93 23.51
N ILE A 175 17.09 -8.93 22.69
CA ILE A 175 16.09 -8.14 21.97
C ILE A 175 16.53 -7.98 20.52
N CYS A 176 15.67 -8.41 19.59
CA CYS A 176 15.79 -8.08 18.17
C CYS A 176 14.61 -7.18 17.78
N THR A 177 14.92 -6.04 17.14
CA THR A 177 13.94 -5.04 16.70
C THR A 177 14.06 -4.88 15.18
N SER A 178 12.93 -4.87 14.47
CA SER A 178 12.94 -4.66 13.01
C SER A 178 13.55 -3.32 12.62
N THR A 179 14.12 -3.21 11.42
CA THR A 179 14.74 -1.96 10.95
C THR A 179 13.71 -0.97 10.38
N PHE A 180 12.57 -1.48 9.93
CA PHE A 180 11.46 -0.69 9.41
C PHE A 180 10.23 -0.73 10.34
N PRO A 181 9.36 0.31 10.26
CA PRO A 181 8.11 0.34 11.00
C PRO A 181 7.00 -0.45 10.29
N TYR A 182 6.19 -1.19 11.04
CA TYR A 182 5.03 -1.90 10.50
C TYR A 182 3.88 -0.94 10.19
N LYS A 183 3.06 -1.31 9.19
CA LYS A 183 1.82 -0.62 8.84
C LYS A 183 0.63 -1.33 9.45
N LEU A 184 -0.38 -0.55 9.83
CA LEU A 184 -1.64 -1.12 10.32
C LEU A 184 -2.38 -1.84 9.19
N ASP A 185 -3.11 -2.88 9.57
CA ASP A 185 -3.96 -3.71 8.71
C ASP A 185 -3.23 -4.41 7.54
N GLU A 186 -1.90 -4.53 7.62
CA GLU A 186 -1.08 -5.31 6.69
C GLU A 186 -0.64 -6.65 7.30
N TRP A 187 -0.53 -7.67 6.45
CA TRP A 187 -0.07 -9.01 6.82
C TRP A 187 1.44 -9.14 6.69
N TYR A 188 2.10 -9.55 7.76
CA TYR A 188 3.53 -9.83 7.79
C TYR A 188 3.76 -11.28 8.15
N TRP A 189 4.75 -11.89 7.53
CA TRP A 189 5.31 -13.14 8.02
C TRP A 189 6.58 -12.85 8.79
N VAL A 190 6.70 -13.41 10.00
CA VAL A 190 7.84 -13.14 10.88
C VAL A 190 8.40 -14.44 11.41
N ALA A 191 9.74 -14.58 11.38
CA ALA A 191 10.46 -15.71 11.94
C ALA A 191 11.53 -15.22 12.94
N CYS A 192 11.46 -15.73 14.17
CA CYS A 192 12.41 -15.49 15.25
C CYS A 192 13.27 -16.74 15.39
N VAL A 193 14.56 -16.62 15.08
CA VAL A 193 15.49 -17.76 15.02
C VAL A 193 16.57 -17.60 16.07
N CYS A 194 16.97 -18.69 16.73
CA CYS A 194 18.13 -18.73 17.59
C CYS A 194 18.82 -20.09 17.49
N ASN A 195 20.15 -20.11 17.37
CA ASN A 195 20.93 -21.36 17.28
C ASN A 195 21.64 -21.74 18.60
N GLY A 196 21.24 -21.13 19.71
CA GLY A 196 21.88 -21.28 21.01
C GLY A 196 22.96 -20.24 21.32
N ALA A 197 23.58 -19.62 20.30
CA ALA A 197 24.67 -18.65 20.45
C ALA A 197 24.37 -17.27 19.83
N GLU A 198 23.49 -17.25 18.83
CA GLU A 198 23.11 -16.09 18.03
C GLU A 198 21.59 -16.11 17.83
N ALA A 199 21.00 -14.95 17.55
CA ALA A 199 19.59 -14.82 17.26
C ALA A 199 19.32 -13.84 16.13
N TRP A 200 18.29 -14.13 15.33
CA TRP A 200 17.91 -13.40 14.13
C TRP A 200 16.41 -13.13 14.09
N LEU A 201 16.04 -11.95 13.62
CA LEU A 201 14.66 -11.58 13.27
C LEU A 201 14.58 -11.48 11.76
N TYR A 202 13.70 -12.27 11.16
CA TYR A 202 13.37 -12.19 9.75
C TYR A 202 11.93 -11.73 9.58
N VAL A 203 11.68 -10.86 8.61
CA VAL A 203 10.35 -10.36 8.27
C VAL A 203 10.16 -10.41 6.76
N LYS A 204 8.97 -10.79 6.32
CA LYS A 204 8.53 -10.70 4.92
C LYS A 204 7.34 -9.74 4.88
N GLU A 205 7.49 -8.63 4.17
CA GLU A 205 6.44 -7.63 4.01
C GLU A 205 5.37 -8.09 2.99
N PRO A 206 4.17 -7.47 3.01
CA PRO A 206 3.19 -7.70 1.96
C PRO A 206 3.78 -7.45 0.56
N GLY A 207 3.74 -8.48 -0.28
CA GLY A 207 4.21 -8.41 -1.67
C GLY A 207 5.66 -8.84 -1.87
N ASP A 208 6.43 -9.04 -0.80
CA ASP A 208 7.79 -9.56 -0.91
C ASP A 208 7.79 -11.02 -1.35
N ALA A 209 8.82 -11.40 -2.11
CA ALA A 209 9.02 -12.78 -2.50
C ALA A 209 9.37 -13.63 -1.27
N GLY A 210 10.38 -13.22 -0.49
CA GLY A 210 10.93 -13.98 0.63
C GLY A 210 11.05 -13.18 1.91
N TYR A 211 11.69 -13.78 2.91
CA TYR A 211 12.00 -13.12 4.17
C TYR A 211 13.29 -12.32 4.05
N ASP A 212 13.26 -11.09 4.56
CA ASP A 212 14.43 -10.25 4.76
C ASP A 212 14.94 -10.35 6.20
N LEU A 213 16.27 -10.32 6.34
CA LEU A 213 16.92 -10.31 7.65
C LEU A 213 16.90 -8.89 8.21
N GLU A 214 16.12 -8.68 9.25
CA GLU A 214 15.95 -7.40 9.90
C GLU A 214 17.00 -7.15 10.98
N GLN A 215 17.25 -8.13 11.84
CA GLN A 215 18.16 -7.94 12.97
C GLN A 215 18.90 -9.22 13.30
N HIS A 216 20.16 -9.07 13.73
CA HIS A 216 21.04 -10.14 14.17
C HIS A 216 21.77 -9.72 15.44
N ILE A 217 21.75 -10.58 16.46
CA ILE A 217 22.50 -10.39 17.71
C ILE A 217 23.35 -11.62 18.02
N THR A 218 24.51 -11.38 18.62
CA THR A 218 25.46 -12.41 19.05
C THR A 218 25.58 -12.42 20.57
N GLY A 219 26.17 -13.47 21.14
CA GLY A 219 26.39 -13.57 22.59
C GLY A 219 25.18 -14.05 23.37
N VAL A 220 24.26 -14.76 22.70
CA VAL A 220 23.20 -15.52 23.36
C VAL A 220 23.85 -16.70 24.09
N VAL A 221 23.39 -17.00 25.31
CA VAL A 221 23.87 -18.14 26.11
C VAL A 221 22.81 -19.22 26.16
N ASP A 222 23.01 -20.35 25.50
CA ASP A 222 22.14 -21.53 25.55
C ASP A 222 20.66 -21.23 25.20
N GLY A 223 20.43 -20.53 24.08
CA GLY A 223 19.11 -20.42 23.46
C GLY A 223 18.05 -19.78 24.35
N LEU A 224 16.84 -20.34 24.38
CA LEU A 224 15.74 -19.88 25.26
C LEU A 224 15.83 -20.58 26.62
N ILE A 225 15.73 -19.81 27.72
CA ILE A 225 15.78 -20.33 29.09
C ILE A 225 14.74 -21.45 29.32
N PRO A 226 15.14 -22.63 29.82
CA PRO A 226 14.19 -23.69 30.17
C PRO A 226 13.20 -23.22 31.23
N TYR A 227 11.91 -23.23 30.89
CA TYR A 227 10.86 -22.77 31.81
C TYR A 227 9.53 -23.47 31.53
N THR A 228 8.88 -24.01 32.57
CA THR A 228 7.70 -24.88 32.44
C THR A 228 6.38 -24.12 32.49
N SER A 229 6.21 -23.16 31.58
CA SER A 229 4.98 -22.35 31.48
C SER A 229 4.30 -22.51 30.14
N ALA A 230 3.00 -22.18 30.14
CA ALA A 230 2.17 -22.21 28.95
C ALA A 230 2.67 -21.21 27.89
N TRP A 231 2.53 -21.62 26.63
CA TRP A 231 2.58 -20.71 25.49
C TRP A 231 1.22 -20.03 25.33
N ALA A 232 1.24 -18.76 24.93
CA ALA A 232 0.04 -17.97 24.70
C ALA A 232 0.11 -17.24 23.37
N ILE A 233 -1.02 -17.20 22.65
CA ILE A 233 -1.21 -16.40 21.42
C ILE A 233 -2.13 -15.23 21.75
N ALA A 234 -1.84 -14.06 21.16
CA ALA A 234 -2.50 -12.77 21.33
C ALA A 234 -2.43 -12.17 22.74
N ARG A 235 -1.47 -12.62 23.56
CA ARG A 235 -1.29 -12.16 24.93
C ARG A 235 0.17 -12.21 25.34
N GLY A 236 0.60 -11.18 26.08
CA GLY A 236 1.87 -11.11 26.76
C GLY A 236 1.71 -11.16 28.27
N THR A 237 2.83 -11.30 28.97
CA THR A 237 2.90 -11.03 30.41
C THR A 237 3.94 -9.92 30.64
N TRP A 238 3.76 -9.15 31.70
CA TRP A 238 4.74 -8.14 32.12
C TRP A 238 4.80 -8.14 33.63
N ASP A 239 6.00 -8.30 34.18
CA ASP A 239 6.22 -8.36 35.62
C ASP A 239 5.36 -9.42 36.35
N GLY A 240 5.12 -10.54 35.67
CA GLY A 240 4.29 -11.64 36.19
C GLY A 240 2.78 -11.37 36.18
N ASN A 241 2.32 -10.26 35.60
CA ASN A 241 0.91 -10.02 35.33
C ASN A 241 0.50 -10.69 34.01
N ASP A 242 -0.43 -11.64 34.08
CA ASP A 242 -0.85 -12.52 32.98
C ASP A 242 -1.76 -11.86 31.92
N GLN A 243 -1.88 -10.52 31.91
CA GLN A 243 -2.76 -9.77 30.99
C GLN A 243 -2.13 -8.49 30.45
N ALA A 244 -0.82 -8.49 30.23
CA ALA A 244 -0.15 -7.35 29.61
C ALA A 244 -0.17 -7.48 28.08
N ASN A 245 -0.16 -6.34 27.38
CA ASN A 245 0.06 -6.27 25.94
C ASN A 245 -0.87 -7.17 25.10
N PRO A 246 -2.20 -7.06 25.24
CA PRO A 246 -3.14 -7.82 24.42
C PRO A 246 -2.91 -7.50 22.94
N HIS A 247 -3.06 -8.48 22.05
CA HIS A 247 -2.99 -8.22 20.61
C HIS A 247 -4.33 -7.74 20.05
N TYR A 248 -4.29 -6.67 19.26
CA TYR A 248 -5.41 -6.12 18.52
C TYR A 248 -5.22 -6.29 17.02
N GLY A 249 -5.60 -7.44 16.48
CA GLY A 249 -5.35 -7.74 15.07
C GLY A 249 -5.63 -9.20 14.69
N SER A 250 -5.05 -9.67 13.60
CA SER A 250 -5.21 -11.05 13.14
C SER A 250 -3.90 -11.81 13.25
N ILE A 251 -3.98 -13.08 13.65
CA ILE A 251 -2.83 -14.00 13.73
C ILE A 251 -3.21 -15.26 12.99
N ASP A 252 -2.24 -15.83 12.29
CA ASP A 252 -2.38 -17.07 11.55
C ASP A 252 -1.06 -17.86 11.54
N GLU A 253 -1.12 -19.15 11.23
CA GLU A 253 0.05 -19.97 10.85
C GLU A 253 1.23 -19.96 11.84
N VAL A 254 0.94 -20.27 13.10
CA VAL A 254 1.93 -20.20 14.19
C VAL A 254 2.69 -21.52 14.32
N ARG A 255 3.99 -21.52 14.01
CA ARG A 255 4.87 -22.71 14.10
C ARG A 255 6.03 -22.50 15.06
N ILE A 256 6.36 -23.55 15.81
CA ILE A 256 7.51 -23.61 16.71
C ILE A 256 8.34 -24.85 16.39
N CYS A 257 9.64 -24.65 16.15
CA CYS A 257 10.64 -25.70 15.95
C CYS A 257 11.70 -25.63 17.06
N ASP A 258 12.24 -26.78 17.46
CA ASP A 258 13.30 -26.92 18.46
C ASP A 258 14.73 -26.73 17.89
N THR A 259 14.84 -26.06 16.75
CA THR A 259 16.10 -25.85 16.02
C THR A 259 16.04 -24.53 15.25
N ALA A 260 17.20 -23.92 15.05
CA ALA A 260 17.36 -22.81 14.12
C ALA A 260 17.17 -23.28 12.67
N LEU A 261 16.11 -22.81 12.02
CA LEU A 261 15.84 -23.05 10.61
C LEU A 261 16.60 -22.04 9.74
N ALA A 262 17.02 -22.48 8.56
CA ALA A 262 17.48 -21.57 7.51
C ALA A 262 16.27 -20.86 6.85
N PRO A 263 16.47 -19.66 6.27
CA PRO A 263 15.36 -18.89 5.69
C PRO A 263 14.52 -19.62 4.63
N ASN A 264 15.11 -20.52 3.85
CA ASN A 264 14.41 -21.33 2.85
C ASN A 264 13.55 -22.46 3.44
N GLN A 265 13.57 -22.64 4.77
CA GLN A 265 12.75 -23.60 5.51
C GLN A 265 11.60 -22.91 6.27
N PHE A 266 11.50 -21.58 6.24
CA PHE A 266 10.41 -20.85 6.87
C PHE A 266 9.09 -21.06 6.12
N LEU A 267 7.97 -20.94 6.84
CA LEU A 267 6.62 -21.20 6.33
C LEU A 267 6.32 -20.44 5.04
N ALA A 268 6.73 -19.18 4.91
CA ALA A 268 6.40 -18.33 3.76
C ALA A 268 7.57 -18.07 2.80
N ALA A 269 8.61 -18.89 2.82
CA ALA A 269 9.75 -18.72 1.93
C ALA A 269 9.35 -18.99 0.46
N SER A 270 9.48 -17.99 -0.42
CA SER A 270 9.37 -18.22 -1.87
C SER A 270 10.55 -19.06 -2.35
N GLY A 271 10.26 -20.17 -3.05
CA GLY A 271 11.30 -21.10 -3.50
C GLY A 271 11.67 -22.11 -2.44
N GLY A 272 10.66 -22.55 -1.65
CA GLY A 272 10.79 -23.49 -0.54
C GLY A 272 11.83 -24.58 -0.80
N ALA A 273 12.55 -24.95 0.28
CA ALA A 273 13.34 -26.17 0.32
C ALA A 273 12.63 -27.25 -0.52
N ALA A 274 13.33 -27.77 -1.54
CA ALA A 274 12.77 -28.67 -2.55
C ALA A 274 11.70 -29.53 -1.91
N VAL A 275 10.42 -29.28 -2.26
CA VAL A 275 9.27 -29.93 -1.64
C VAL A 275 9.62 -31.40 -1.57
N SER A 276 9.69 -31.94 -0.35
CA SER A 276 10.11 -33.33 -0.19
C SER A 276 9.08 -34.16 -0.94
N PRO A 277 9.45 -34.84 -2.03
CA PRO A 277 8.46 -35.53 -2.83
C PRO A 277 7.77 -36.59 -1.98
N VAL A 278 6.51 -36.87 -2.25
CA VAL A 278 5.76 -37.96 -1.63
C VAL A 278 6.41 -39.29 -2.00
N ALA A 279 6.79 -39.44 -3.26
CA ALA A 279 7.58 -40.56 -3.74
C ALA A 279 8.51 -40.14 -4.87
N TYR A 280 9.66 -40.79 -4.95
CA TYR A 280 10.65 -40.51 -5.98
C TYR A 280 11.45 -41.76 -6.36
N TRP A 281 11.29 -42.26 -7.58
CA TRP A 281 12.01 -43.45 -8.06
C TRP A 281 12.99 -43.07 -9.17
N ARG A 282 14.28 -43.30 -8.88
CA ARG A 282 15.41 -42.95 -9.76
C ARG A 282 15.96 -44.13 -10.56
N PHE A 283 15.61 -45.35 -10.18
CA PHE A 283 16.03 -46.59 -10.83
C PHE A 283 17.52 -46.89 -10.85
N GLU A 284 18.30 -46.25 -9.98
CA GLU A 284 19.75 -46.44 -9.84
C GLU A 284 20.14 -47.76 -9.15
N GLU A 285 19.17 -48.61 -8.81
CA GLU A 285 19.40 -49.87 -8.13
C GLU A 285 19.83 -50.98 -9.10
N GLY A 286 21.00 -51.57 -8.85
CA GLY A 286 21.46 -52.81 -9.47
C GLY A 286 22.60 -52.66 -10.47
N THR A 287 22.70 -53.65 -11.35
CA THR A 287 23.63 -53.69 -12.49
C THR A 287 22.83 -53.93 -13.76
N ASN A 288 23.26 -53.36 -14.89
CA ASN A 288 22.64 -53.53 -16.20
C ASN A 288 22.26 -55.00 -16.47
N GLY A 289 20.96 -55.28 -16.63
CA GLY A 289 20.40 -56.63 -16.66
C GLY A 289 19.01 -56.76 -16.02
N VAL A 290 18.60 -58.00 -15.75
CA VAL A 290 17.25 -58.36 -15.31
C VAL A 290 17.22 -58.47 -13.78
N HIS A 291 16.33 -57.72 -13.13
CA HIS A 291 15.91 -57.91 -11.74
C HIS A 291 15.43 -59.37 -11.56
N GLN A 292 15.69 -60.04 -10.42
CA GLN A 292 15.54 -61.51 -10.31
C GLN A 292 14.39 -62.01 -9.42
N ALA A 293 13.67 -61.11 -8.75
CA ALA A 293 12.59 -61.48 -7.83
C ALA A 293 11.36 -60.57 -8.03
N ASN A 294 10.19 -61.05 -7.61
CA ASN A 294 8.96 -60.26 -7.59
C ASN A 294 8.65 -59.86 -6.15
N ALA A 295 7.78 -58.85 -5.95
CA ALA A 295 7.28 -58.45 -4.63
C ALA A 295 8.35 -58.20 -3.55
N ASP A 296 9.50 -57.64 -3.93
CA ASP A 296 10.70 -57.51 -3.09
C ASP A 296 11.16 -56.07 -2.80
N ASP A 297 10.32 -55.06 -3.10
CA ASP A 297 10.62 -53.64 -2.90
C ASP A 297 11.95 -53.18 -3.55
N TYR A 298 12.36 -53.84 -4.65
CA TYR A 298 13.65 -53.61 -5.30
C TYR A 298 13.85 -52.17 -5.81
N TYR A 299 12.78 -51.51 -6.24
CA TYR A 299 12.84 -50.18 -6.83
C TYR A 299 12.69 -49.13 -5.72
N VAL A 300 13.80 -48.56 -5.28
CA VAL A 300 13.85 -47.78 -4.04
C VAL A 300 13.26 -46.38 -4.24
N ASP A 301 12.24 -46.07 -3.45
CA ASP A 301 11.81 -44.70 -3.19
C ASP A 301 12.91 -43.85 -2.51
N SER A 302 13.52 -42.98 -3.31
CA SER A 302 14.54 -42.00 -2.95
C SER A 302 14.02 -40.80 -2.16
N SER A 303 12.68 -40.65 -2.01
CA SER A 303 12.12 -39.61 -1.12
C SER A 303 12.35 -39.93 0.36
N GLY A 304 12.54 -41.21 0.69
CA GLY A 304 12.64 -41.70 2.07
C GLY A 304 11.30 -42.01 2.74
N ASN A 305 10.17 -41.91 2.02
CA ASN A 305 8.84 -42.14 2.56
C ASN A 305 8.37 -43.60 2.54
N GLY A 306 9.22 -44.52 2.08
CA GLY A 306 8.96 -45.96 2.11
C GLY A 306 8.01 -46.45 1.01
N ASN A 307 7.80 -45.66 -0.05
CA ASN A 307 6.98 -46.03 -1.20
C ASN A 307 7.77 -46.88 -2.21
N HIS A 308 8.62 -47.79 -1.76
CA HIS A 308 9.38 -48.67 -2.65
C HIS A 308 8.42 -49.45 -3.56
N MET A 309 8.81 -49.65 -4.81
CA MET A 309 8.04 -50.39 -5.79
C MET A 309 8.58 -51.81 -5.95
N ALA A 310 7.71 -52.70 -6.42
CA ALA A 310 8.03 -54.07 -6.76
C ALA A 310 7.40 -54.44 -8.11
N THR A 311 7.88 -55.54 -8.72
CA THR A 311 7.18 -56.17 -9.83
C THR A 311 6.06 -57.07 -9.30
N ASP A 312 4.94 -57.11 -10.03
CA ASP A 312 3.80 -57.98 -9.74
C ASP A 312 4.17 -59.48 -9.86
N ILE A 313 3.24 -60.38 -9.54
CA ILE A 313 3.43 -61.82 -9.38
C ILE A 313 3.77 -62.61 -10.67
N THR A 314 3.80 -61.97 -11.85
CA THR A 314 3.98 -62.62 -13.16
C THR A 314 5.29 -62.24 -13.86
N PRO A 315 5.92 -63.15 -14.63
CA PRO A 315 7.38 -63.37 -14.56
C PRO A 315 8.23 -62.48 -15.48
N ILE A 316 7.68 -61.42 -16.07
CA ILE A 316 8.45 -60.61 -17.03
C ILE A 316 8.84 -59.32 -16.32
N LEU A 317 10.10 -59.32 -15.89
CA LEU A 317 10.73 -58.26 -15.11
C LEU A 317 11.26 -57.17 -16.04
N SER A 318 11.11 -55.90 -15.64
CA SER A 318 11.71 -54.78 -16.38
C SER A 318 13.24 -54.94 -16.41
N THR A 319 13.87 -54.50 -17.50
CA THR A 319 15.34 -54.57 -17.64
C THR A 319 15.95 -53.19 -17.41
N ALA A 320 17.05 -53.11 -16.67
CA ALA A 320 17.80 -51.86 -16.55
C ALA A 320 18.47 -51.50 -17.88
N SER A 321 18.58 -50.22 -18.20
CA SER A 321 19.24 -49.70 -19.42
C SER A 321 20.10 -48.50 -19.09
N SER A 322 21.26 -48.36 -19.74
CA SER A 322 22.12 -47.17 -19.62
C SER A 322 21.73 -46.03 -20.57
N ASP A 323 20.68 -46.20 -21.37
CA ASP A 323 20.03 -45.12 -22.12
C ASP A 323 19.17 -44.34 -21.13
N VAL A 324 19.64 -43.15 -20.75
CA VAL A 324 19.08 -42.26 -19.73
C VAL A 324 18.86 -40.86 -20.33
N PRO A 325 17.94 -40.04 -19.81
CA PRO A 325 17.63 -38.71 -20.36
C PRO A 325 18.78 -37.70 -20.21
N PHE A 326 19.60 -37.83 -19.18
CA PHE A 326 20.79 -37.00 -18.94
C PHE A 326 21.86 -37.80 -18.16
N ALA A 327 23.11 -37.30 -18.11
CA ALA A 327 24.16 -37.96 -17.32
C ALA A 327 24.09 -37.61 -15.82
N THR A 328 23.34 -36.57 -15.46
CA THR A 328 23.19 -36.06 -14.10
C THR A 328 21.82 -35.39 -14.01
N VAL A 329 21.04 -35.75 -13.00
CA VAL A 329 19.72 -35.16 -12.75
C VAL A 329 19.88 -33.66 -12.50
N PRO A 330 19.35 -32.79 -13.37
CA PRO A 330 19.65 -31.37 -13.33
C PRO A 330 19.31 -30.68 -12.00
N GLN A 331 18.17 -31.04 -11.39
CA GLN A 331 17.71 -30.38 -10.17
C GLN A 331 18.50 -30.79 -8.91
N ILE A 332 18.96 -32.04 -8.82
CA ILE A 332 19.58 -32.58 -7.59
C ILE A 332 21.08 -32.88 -7.73
N GLY A 333 21.64 -32.75 -8.93
CA GLY A 333 23.06 -32.95 -9.21
C GLY A 333 23.57 -34.39 -9.01
N LYS A 334 22.66 -35.37 -8.88
CA LYS A 334 23.01 -36.80 -8.73
C LYS A 334 23.28 -37.40 -10.10
N ALA A 335 24.24 -38.31 -10.17
CA ALA A 335 24.50 -39.07 -11.39
C ALA A 335 23.23 -39.86 -11.76
N ASP A 336 22.88 -39.80 -13.04
CA ASP A 336 21.80 -40.56 -13.65
C ASP A 336 22.45 -41.66 -14.51
N THR A 337 22.28 -42.92 -14.09
CA THR A 337 23.03 -44.04 -14.67
C THR A 337 22.19 -45.16 -15.23
N MET A 338 20.91 -45.27 -14.84
CA MET A 338 20.05 -46.37 -15.27
C MET A 338 18.57 -45.96 -15.38
N SER A 339 17.98 -46.27 -16.53
CA SER A 339 16.53 -46.24 -16.74
C SER A 339 15.93 -47.66 -16.68
N ARG A 340 14.59 -47.78 -16.71
CA ARG A 340 13.89 -49.07 -16.88
C ARG A 340 13.28 -49.23 -18.25
N VAL A 341 13.48 -50.39 -18.87
CA VAL A 341 12.90 -50.77 -20.16
C VAL A 341 11.69 -51.66 -19.94
N PHE A 342 10.58 -51.27 -20.55
CA PHE A 342 9.32 -51.98 -20.58
C PHE A 342 9.02 -52.48 -22.00
N THR A 343 8.48 -53.69 -22.09
CA THR A 343 7.94 -54.31 -23.29
C THR A 343 6.44 -54.48 -23.11
N PRO A 344 5.65 -54.32 -24.19
CA PRO A 344 4.20 -54.37 -24.10
C PRO A 344 3.72 -55.74 -23.60
N ASP A 345 2.55 -55.73 -22.96
CA ASP A 345 1.73 -56.87 -22.52
C ASP A 345 1.99 -57.49 -21.13
N VAL A 346 3.09 -57.18 -20.42
CA VAL A 346 3.46 -57.97 -19.22
C VAL A 346 4.40 -57.30 -18.21
N GLN A 347 5.18 -56.29 -18.60
CA GLN A 347 6.14 -55.65 -17.69
C GLN A 347 5.50 -54.45 -17.00
N ASN A 348 5.48 -54.47 -15.68
CA ASN A 348 5.15 -53.31 -14.87
C ASN A 348 5.87 -53.38 -13.51
N ILE A 349 5.95 -52.24 -12.87
CA ILE A 349 6.36 -52.09 -11.48
C ILE A 349 5.34 -51.18 -10.82
N GLY A 350 5.12 -51.34 -9.53
CA GLY A 350 4.21 -50.48 -8.82
C GLY A 350 4.40 -50.56 -7.33
N THR A 351 3.64 -49.75 -6.60
CA THR A 351 3.59 -49.78 -5.14
C THR A 351 2.91 -51.04 -4.61
N PHE A 352 2.82 -52.10 -5.43
CA PHE A 352 2.32 -53.42 -5.07
C PHE A 352 2.95 -53.81 -3.74
N GLY A 353 2.10 -54.01 -2.72
CA GLY A 353 2.58 -54.44 -1.42
C GLY A 353 3.47 -55.66 -1.59
N ALA A 354 4.60 -55.70 -0.88
CA ALA A 354 5.32 -56.95 -0.67
C ALA A 354 4.31 -58.02 -0.24
N GLU A 355 4.59 -59.31 -0.47
CA GLU A 355 3.67 -60.44 -0.19
C GLU A 355 3.10 -60.50 1.27
N THR A 356 3.51 -59.57 2.14
CA THR A 356 2.99 -59.30 3.49
C THR A 356 1.72 -58.43 3.56
N GLY A 357 1.20 -57.88 2.46
CA GLY A 357 -0.18 -57.34 2.38
C GLY A 357 -0.44 -55.99 3.06
N GLY A 358 0.54 -55.08 3.09
CA GLY A 358 0.36 -53.69 3.54
C GLY A 358 0.26 -52.72 2.36
N SER A 359 -0.66 -51.74 2.45
CA SER A 359 -0.70 -50.58 1.55
C SER A 359 0.53 -49.70 1.75
N LYS A 360 1.02 -49.09 0.67
CA LYS A 360 2.10 -48.09 0.76
C LYS A 360 1.52 -46.73 1.17
N PRO A 361 2.25 -45.88 1.90
CA PRO A 361 1.74 -44.58 2.37
C PRO A 361 1.14 -43.70 1.27
N ILE A 362 1.70 -43.71 0.06
CA ILE A 362 1.20 -42.93 -1.08
C ILE A 362 -0.15 -43.42 -1.63
N GLU A 363 -0.55 -44.66 -1.34
CA GLU A 363 -1.78 -45.23 -1.91
C GLU A 363 -3.02 -44.58 -1.30
N SER A 364 -3.02 -44.30 0.00
CA SER A 364 -4.12 -43.67 0.71
C SER A 364 -3.93 -42.16 0.91
N MET A 365 -3.01 -41.54 0.16
CA MET A 365 -2.73 -40.11 0.29
C MET A 365 -3.72 -39.32 -0.56
N ASN A 366 -4.38 -38.35 0.08
CA ASN A 366 -5.16 -37.36 -0.65
C ASN A 366 -4.24 -36.34 -1.31
N LEU A 367 -4.42 -36.11 -2.61
CA LEU A 367 -3.58 -35.22 -3.42
C LEU A 367 -4.43 -34.06 -3.95
N ASP A 368 -4.77 -33.14 -3.05
CA ASP A 368 -5.61 -31.96 -3.34
C ASP A 368 -4.96 -31.05 -4.39
N SER A 369 -3.66 -30.80 -4.23
CA SER A 369 -2.77 -30.27 -5.26
C SER A 369 -1.67 -31.31 -5.54
N PHE A 370 -1.14 -31.35 -6.77
CA PHE A 370 -0.05 -32.28 -7.06
C PHE A 370 0.83 -31.88 -8.23
N THR A 371 2.01 -32.49 -8.26
CA THR A 371 2.88 -32.56 -9.43
C THR A 371 3.36 -33.98 -9.62
N VAL A 372 3.07 -34.57 -10.79
CA VAL A 372 3.59 -35.88 -11.20
C VAL A 372 4.53 -35.68 -12.37
N GLU A 373 5.79 -36.07 -12.19
CA GLU A 373 6.86 -35.94 -13.16
C GLU A 373 7.41 -37.29 -13.57
N CYS A 374 7.74 -37.44 -14.85
CA CYS A 374 8.43 -38.62 -15.36
C CYS A 374 9.26 -38.30 -16.61
N MET A 375 10.30 -39.10 -16.85
CA MET A 375 11.09 -39.07 -18.06
C MET A 375 10.77 -40.33 -18.85
N ALA A 376 10.38 -40.18 -20.11
CA ALA A 376 9.98 -41.34 -20.90
C ALA A 376 10.42 -41.26 -22.36
N LYS A 377 10.73 -42.44 -22.92
CA LYS A 377 11.14 -42.64 -24.31
C LYS A 377 10.39 -43.83 -24.89
N ALA A 378 9.30 -43.57 -25.61
CA ALA A 378 8.53 -44.60 -26.28
C ALA A 378 9.31 -45.24 -27.43
N SER A 379 9.32 -46.57 -27.53
CA SER A 379 9.97 -47.33 -28.61
C SER A 379 9.14 -47.35 -29.90
N GLY A 380 7.84 -47.09 -29.81
CA GLY A 380 6.92 -47.12 -30.93
C GLY A 380 5.71 -46.23 -30.70
N ILE A 381 4.78 -46.26 -31.65
CA ILE A 381 3.48 -45.59 -31.52
C ILE A 381 2.47 -46.58 -30.96
N GLY A 382 1.75 -46.19 -29.91
CA GLY A 382 0.71 -47.02 -29.30
C GLY A 382 -0.01 -46.31 -28.18
N TRP A 383 -1.00 -46.98 -27.60
CA TRP A 383 -1.63 -46.61 -26.35
C TRP A 383 -0.81 -47.18 -25.20
N GLN A 384 -0.13 -46.30 -24.47
CA GLN A 384 0.97 -46.70 -23.61
C GLN A 384 1.01 -45.85 -22.33
N GLY A 385 0.51 -46.41 -21.23
CA GLY A 385 0.53 -45.80 -19.89
C GLY A 385 1.93 -45.82 -19.28
N ILE A 386 2.49 -44.63 -19.02
CA ILE A 386 3.83 -44.44 -18.48
C ILE A 386 3.79 -44.56 -16.96
N VAL A 387 2.96 -43.71 -16.33
CA VAL A 387 2.70 -43.66 -14.88
C VAL A 387 1.19 -43.65 -14.70
N THR A 388 0.68 -44.55 -13.87
CA THR A 388 -0.74 -44.66 -13.54
C THR A 388 -0.97 -44.69 -12.03
N LYS A 389 -2.08 -44.10 -11.60
CA LYS A 389 -2.73 -44.49 -10.35
C LYS A 389 -3.86 -45.42 -10.74
N ASP A 390 -3.70 -46.71 -10.46
CA ASP A 390 -4.67 -47.73 -10.85
C ASP A 390 -6.05 -47.43 -10.21
N GLY A 391 -7.06 -48.18 -10.65
CA GLY A 391 -8.43 -48.04 -10.17
C GLY A 391 -9.38 -47.44 -11.21
N GLU A 392 -10.65 -47.81 -11.12
CA GLU A 392 -11.72 -47.28 -11.97
C GLU A 392 -12.74 -46.59 -11.05
N PRO A 393 -12.59 -45.27 -10.79
CA PRO A 393 -13.34 -44.56 -9.74
C PRO A 393 -14.85 -44.56 -9.97
N SER A 394 -15.31 -44.80 -11.19
CA SER A 394 -16.71 -45.10 -11.45
C SER A 394 -16.87 -45.98 -12.69
N TRP A 395 -17.62 -47.06 -12.57
CA TRP A 395 -18.01 -47.87 -13.73
C TRP A 395 -18.93 -47.01 -14.61
N ASN A 396 -18.38 -46.50 -15.72
CA ASN A 396 -19.14 -45.97 -16.85
C ASN A 396 -19.89 -44.64 -16.64
N ILE A 397 -19.32 -43.65 -15.93
CA ILE A 397 -19.82 -42.27 -16.06
C ILE A 397 -19.44 -41.77 -17.47
N ASN A 398 -20.41 -41.81 -18.38
CA ASN A 398 -20.32 -41.34 -19.77
C ASN A 398 -19.39 -42.13 -20.73
N GLY A 399 -19.08 -43.40 -20.45
CA GLY A 399 -18.28 -44.24 -21.34
C GLY A 399 -16.76 -44.00 -21.26
N TRP A 400 -16.29 -43.23 -20.28
CA TRP A 400 -14.87 -43.03 -19.98
C TRP A 400 -14.35 -44.10 -19.03
N VAL A 401 -13.14 -44.59 -19.32
CA VAL A 401 -12.70 -45.92 -18.88
C VAL A 401 -11.20 -45.96 -18.58
N ASP A 402 -10.66 -44.78 -18.25
CA ASP A 402 -9.27 -44.56 -17.85
C ASP A 402 -9.09 -44.80 -16.35
N PRO A 403 -7.83 -45.01 -15.89
CA PRO A 403 -7.53 -45.13 -14.47
C PRO A 403 -7.73 -43.80 -13.72
N SER A 404 -7.67 -43.83 -12.38
CA SER A 404 -7.77 -42.63 -11.53
C SER A 404 -6.83 -41.51 -11.97
N PHE A 405 -5.59 -41.86 -12.36
CA PHE A 405 -4.61 -40.95 -12.99
C PHE A 405 -3.79 -41.70 -14.05
N VAL A 406 -3.44 -41.03 -15.15
CA VAL A 406 -2.51 -41.54 -16.16
C VAL A 406 -1.73 -40.44 -16.88
N ILE A 407 -0.42 -40.65 -17.04
CA ILE A 407 0.38 -40.04 -18.12
C ILE A 407 0.59 -41.10 -19.20
N LYS A 408 0.19 -40.83 -20.45
CA LYS A 408 0.29 -41.79 -21.54
C LYS A 408 0.69 -41.18 -22.88
N PHE A 409 1.29 -42.03 -23.72
CA PHE A 409 1.38 -41.79 -25.15
C PHE A 409 0.14 -42.36 -25.84
N ARG A 410 -0.43 -41.60 -26.79
CA ARG A 410 -1.63 -42.01 -27.55
C ARG A 410 -1.24 -42.63 -28.90
N GLY A 411 -1.93 -43.70 -29.29
CA GLY A 411 -1.58 -44.51 -30.45
C GLY A 411 -2.34 -44.18 -31.74
N GLU A 412 -3.50 -43.54 -31.64
CA GLU A 412 -4.37 -43.34 -32.80
C GLU A 412 -3.86 -42.26 -33.75
N ALA A 413 -3.98 -42.53 -35.05
CA ALA A 413 -3.74 -41.53 -36.08
C ALA A 413 -4.73 -40.35 -35.97
N ALA A 414 -5.94 -40.60 -35.47
CA ALA A 414 -6.94 -39.56 -35.21
C ALA A 414 -6.51 -38.60 -34.08
N ASP A 415 -5.78 -39.12 -33.09
CA ASP A 415 -5.26 -38.36 -31.94
C ASP A 415 -3.87 -37.77 -32.20
N ASN A 416 -3.34 -37.92 -33.42
CA ASN A 416 -2.05 -37.40 -33.85
C ASN A 416 -0.86 -37.82 -32.96
N HIS A 417 -0.89 -38.99 -32.31
CA HIS A 417 0.26 -39.46 -31.50
C HIS A 417 0.72 -38.42 -30.46
N LYS A 418 -0.20 -37.96 -29.62
CA LYS A 418 0.08 -36.96 -28.57
C LYS A 418 0.47 -37.60 -27.25
N ILE A 419 1.10 -36.81 -26.39
CA ILE A 419 1.23 -37.09 -24.96
C ILE A 419 -0.01 -36.54 -24.27
N GLN A 420 -0.61 -37.33 -23.40
CA GLN A 420 -1.80 -36.98 -22.65
C GLN A 420 -1.54 -37.20 -21.16
N VAL A 421 -1.99 -36.27 -20.33
CA VAL A 421 -2.30 -36.56 -18.93
C VAL A 421 -3.80 -36.54 -18.74
N ALA A 422 -4.32 -37.50 -17.98
CA ALA A 422 -5.72 -37.55 -17.58
C ALA A 422 -5.87 -38.00 -16.13
N PHE A 423 -6.90 -37.50 -15.45
CA PHE A 423 -7.25 -37.92 -14.10
C PHE A 423 -8.72 -37.64 -13.79
N PHE A 424 -9.21 -38.23 -12.69
CA PHE A 424 -10.52 -37.93 -12.14
C PHE A 424 -10.39 -37.02 -10.93
N ASP A 425 -11.17 -35.93 -10.90
CA ASP A 425 -11.26 -35.07 -9.72
C ASP A 425 -12.04 -35.77 -8.58
N GLU A 426 -12.05 -35.19 -7.38
CA GLU A 426 -12.76 -35.73 -6.20
C GLU A 426 -14.26 -35.98 -6.44
N THR A 427 -14.85 -35.30 -7.43
CA THR A 427 -16.25 -35.45 -7.81
C THR A 427 -16.46 -36.40 -8.98
N THR A 428 -15.45 -37.20 -9.34
CA THR A 428 -15.42 -38.16 -10.45
C THR A 428 -15.53 -37.54 -11.85
N ASN A 429 -15.21 -36.25 -12.00
CA ASN A 429 -15.15 -35.65 -13.33
C ASN A 429 -13.81 -35.92 -13.99
N PHE A 430 -13.84 -36.21 -15.29
CA PHE A 430 -12.65 -36.46 -16.09
C PHE A 430 -11.96 -35.15 -16.52
N VAL A 431 -10.67 -35.04 -16.24
CA VAL A 431 -9.79 -33.92 -16.60
C VAL A 431 -8.69 -34.43 -17.50
N GLU A 432 -8.37 -33.70 -18.56
CA GLU A 432 -7.27 -34.05 -19.46
C GLU A 432 -6.53 -32.83 -20.02
N CYS A 433 -5.23 -33.00 -20.23
CA CYS A 433 -4.36 -32.03 -20.89
C CYS A 433 -3.52 -32.74 -21.96
N TRP A 434 -3.27 -32.05 -23.06
CA TRP A 434 -2.66 -32.65 -24.25
C TRP A 434 -1.41 -31.92 -24.72
N SER A 435 -0.44 -32.64 -25.26
CA SER A 435 0.65 -32.00 -26.00
C SER A 435 0.12 -31.26 -27.24
N SER A 436 0.71 -30.11 -27.56
CA SER A 436 0.43 -29.39 -28.81
C SER A 436 1.09 -30.06 -30.03
N PHE A 437 2.01 -30.99 -29.80
CA PHE A 437 2.81 -31.68 -30.80
C PHE A 437 2.65 -33.21 -30.75
N ASN A 438 3.11 -33.88 -31.80
CA ASN A 438 3.15 -35.33 -31.92
C ASN A 438 4.49 -35.87 -31.40
N TYR A 439 4.49 -36.85 -30.49
CA TYR A 439 5.75 -37.44 -30.05
C TYR A 439 6.40 -38.25 -31.17
N THR A 440 7.72 -38.37 -31.10
CA THR A 440 8.54 -39.14 -32.02
C THR A 440 9.12 -40.32 -31.25
N PRO A 441 8.83 -41.58 -31.64
CA PRO A 441 9.45 -42.74 -31.01
C PRO A 441 10.98 -42.65 -31.00
N GLY A 442 11.58 -43.16 -29.92
CA GLY A 442 13.03 -43.13 -29.71
C GLY A 442 13.57 -41.79 -29.21
N LYS A 443 12.71 -40.85 -28.76
CA LYS A 443 13.09 -39.57 -28.15
C LYS A 443 12.67 -39.48 -26.69
N TRP A 444 13.54 -38.91 -25.86
CA TRP A 444 13.23 -38.60 -24.47
C TRP A 444 12.31 -37.38 -24.36
N TYR A 445 11.32 -37.50 -23.48
CA TYR A 445 10.43 -36.43 -23.06
C TYR A 445 10.46 -36.35 -21.54
N GLN A 446 10.69 -35.15 -20.99
CA GLN A 446 10.46 -34.89 -19.58
C GLN A 446 9.06 -34.27 -19.46
N ILE A 447 8.19 -34.93 -18.71
CA ILE A 447 6.77 -34.63 -18.64
C ILE A 447 6.45 -34.28 -17.20
N ALA A 448 5.76 -33.16 -16.99
CA ALA A 448 5.24 -32.74 -15.68
C ALA A 448 3.74 -32.44 -15.80
N ALA A 449 2.94 -33.20 -15.06
CA ALA A 449 1.53 -32.94 -14.87
C ALA A 449 1.33 -32.21 -13.55
N VAL A 450 0.73 -31.03 -13.59
CA VAL A 450 0.52 -30.18 -12.41
C VAL A 450 -0.96 -29.94 -12.23
N PHE A 451 -1.46 -30.12 -11.01
CA PHE A 451 -2.78 -29.64 -10.63
C PHE A 451 -2.64 -28.71 -9.42
N ASN A 452 -3.18 -27.50 -9.57
CA ASN A 452 -3.22 -26.47 -8.54
C ASN A 452 -4.67 -26.27 -8.11
N GLU A 453 -5.02 -26.74 -6.91
CA GLU A 453 -6.39 -26.64 -6.38
C GLU A 453 -6.85 -25.19 -6.22
N PHE A 454 -5.93 -24.29 -5.87
CA PHE A 454 -6.21 -22.89 -5.58
C PHE A 454 -6.69 -22.14 -6.82
N THR A 455 -6.10 -22.46 -7.97
CA THR A 455 -6.53 -21.91 -9.25
C THR A 455 -7.49 -22.83 -9.99
N GLY A 456 -7.81 -24.01 -9.42
CA GLY A 456 -8.55 -25.08 -10.07
C GLY A 456 -7.97 -25.45 -11.43
N THR A 457 -6.65 -25.37 -11.60
CA THR A 457 -5.99 -25.48 -12.91
C THR A 457 -5.15 -26.75 -13.01
N ALA A 458 -5.47 -27.58 -14.01
CA ALA A 458 -4.61 -28.67 -14.48
C ALA A 458 -3.73 -28.17 -15.62
N SER A 459 -2.44 -28.52 -15.61
CA SER A 459 -1.47 -28.10 -16.62
C SER A 459 -0.56 -29.25 -17.01
N LEU A 460 -0.21 -29.32 -18.29
CA LEU A 460 0.78 -30.25 -18.83
C LEU A 460 1.99 -29.46 -19.34
N TYR A 461 3.14 -29.73 -18.75
CA TYR A 461 4.42 -29.18 -19.20
C TYR A 461 5.28 -30.29 -19.79
N ILE A 462 5.92 -30.01 -20.92
CA ILE A 462 6.82 -30.96 -21.57
C ILE A 462 8.12 -30.25 -21.97
N LYS A 463 9.25 -30.90 -21.70
CA LYS A 463 10.56 -30.55 -22.24
C LYS A 463 11.04 -31.65 -23.17
N LYS A 464 11.29 -31.30 -24.44
CA LYS A 464 11.88 -32.20 -25.45
C LYS A 464 13.40 -32.20 -25.29
N GLU A 465 14.09 -33.21 -25.84
CA GLU A 465 15.56 -33.22 -25.92
C GLU A 465 16.17 -31.93 -26.51
N SER A 466 15.45 -31.26 -27.42
CA SER A 466 15.89 -30.03 -28.07
C SER A 466 15.63 -28.76 -27.28
N ASP A 467 14.77 -28.83 -26.25
CA ASP A 467 14.27 -27.65 -25.55
C ASP A 467 15.21 -27.32 -24.38
N ALA A 468 15.45 -26.04 -24.13
CA ALA A 468 16.25 -25.60 -23.00
C ALA A 468 15.50 -25.82 -21.67
N ASP A 469 14.21 -25.49 -21.65
CA ASP A 469 13.32 -25.47 -20.49
C ASP A 469 12.00 -26.18 -20.80
N TYR A 470 11.17 -26.40 -19.77
CA TYR A 470 9.81 -26.91 -19.93
C TYR A 470 8.91 -25.90 -20.65
N ILE A 471 8.08 -26.41 -21.55
CA ILE A 471 7.06 -25.65 -22.27
C ILE A 471 5.69 -26.04 -21.72
N LEU A 472 4.85 -25.06 -21.38
CA LEU A 472 3.43 -25.30 -21.10
C LEU A 472 2.72 -25.68 -22.40
N GLU A 473 2.20 -26.90 -22.46
CA GLU A 473 1.60 -27.48 -23.66
C GLU A 473 0.07 -27.36 -23.65
N ASP A 474 -0.57 -27.54 -22.49
CA ASP A 474 -2.01 -27.34 -22.29
C ASP A 474 -2.31 -26.99 -20.83
N SER A 475 -3.43 -26.29 -20.63
CA SER A 475 -3.93 -25.88 -19.31
C SER A 475 -5.45 -25.84 -19.31
N LYS A 476 -6.09 -26.41 -18.28
CA LYS A 476 -7.54 -26.47 -18.12
C LYS A 476 -7.95 -26.00 -16.74
N THR A 477 -9.04 -25.23 -16.69
CA THR A 477 -9.76 -24.90 -15.45
C THR A 477 -11.09 -25.63 -15.34
N THR A 478 -11.44 -26.41 -16.37
CA THR A 478 -12.68 -27.16 -16.46
C THR A 478 -12.39 -28.59 -16.85
N THR A 479 -13.25 -29.49 -16.39
CA THR A 479 -13.33 -30.89 -16.79
C THR A 479 -13.73 -30.99 -18.26
N TRP A 480 -13.67 -32.20 -18.81
CA TRP A 480 -14.16 -32.48 -20.16
C TRP A 480 -15.63 -32.08 -20.36
N ALA A 481 -16.46 -32.21 -19.32
CA ALA A 481 -17.88 -31.82 -19.36
C ALA A 481 -18.11 -30.30 -19.29
N GLY A 482 -17.04 -29.49 -19.18
CA GLY A 482 -17.11 -28.04 -19.03
C GLY A 482 -17.48 -27.57 -17.63
N THR A 483 -17.49 -28.47 -16.64
CA THR A 483 -17.65 -28.10 -15.23
C THR A 483 -16.30 -27.65 -14.66
N PRO A 484 -16.26 -26.73 -13.67
CA PRO A 484 -15.02 -26.46 -12.95
C PRO A 484 -14.44 -27.75 -12.36
N ILE A 485 -13.11 -27.86 -12.31
CA ILE A 485 -12.43 -28.95 -11.62
C ILE A 485 -12.66 -28.74 -10.11
N VAL A 486 -13.11 -29.77 -9.39
CA VAL A 486 -13.41 -29.68 -7.95
C VAL A 486 -12.54 -30.66 -7.17
N GLY A 487 -11.72 -30.12 -6.28
CA GLY A 487 -10.78 -30.92 -5.49
C GLY A 487 -9.61 -31.45 -6.32
N GLY A 488 -8.78 -32.28 -5.68
CA GLY A 488 -7.60 -32.88 -6.29
C GLY A 488 -7.86 -34.19 -7.02
N LEU A 489 -6.85 -35.05 -7.03
CA LEU A 489 -6.99 -36.43 -7.53
C LEU A 489 -7.96 -37.20 -6.63
N ILE A 490 -8.90 -37.93 -7.24
CA ILE A 490 -9.84 -38.77 -6.49
C ILE A 490 -9.15 -39.72 -5.51
N ASP A 491 -9.64 -39.74 -4.28
CA ASP A 491 -9.17 -40.66 -3.24
C ASP A 491 -9.44 -42.12 -3.63
N SER A 492 -8.41 -42.95 -3.48
CA SER A 492 -8.41 -44.31 -3.96
C SER A 492 -7.26 -45.07 -3.33
N ASP A 493 -7.48 -46.26 -2.78
CA ASP A 493 -6.40 -47.09 -2.21
C ASP A 493 -5.68 -47.97 -3.25
N TYR A 494 -5.91 -47.77 -4.55
CA TYR A 494 -5.27 -48.57 -5.59
C TYR A 494 -3.76 -48.25 -5.74
N PRO A 495 -2.92 -49.16 -6.25
CA PRO A 495 -1.49 -48.91 -6.36
C PRO A 495 -1.15 -47.85 -7.42
N TRP A 496 0.00 -47.19 -7.25
CA TRP A 496 0.67 -46.50 -8.34
C TRP A 496 1.48 -47.51 -9.15
N ALA A 497 1.40 -47.44 -10.48
CA ALA A 497 2.13 -48.33 -11.38
C ALA A 497 2.88 -47.55 -12.47
N ILE A 498 3.93 -48.18 -12.98
CA ILE A 498 4.82 -47.67 -14.03
C ILE A 498 4.93 -48.75 -15.09
N GLY A 499 4.79 -48.32 -16.34
CA GLY A 499 4.76 -49.20 -17.51
C GLY A 499 3.46 -49.98 -17.69
N ARG A 500 2.47 -49.73 -16.83
CA ARG A 500 1.12 -50.30 -16.89
C ARG A 500 0.16 -49.22 -17.38
N GLY A 501 -0.78 -49.59 -18.25
CA GLY A 501 -1.91 -48.75 -18.62
C GLY A 501 -3.21 -49.52 -18.47
N MET A 502 -4.20 -48.91 -17.83
CA MET A 502 -5.53 -49.49 -17.68
C MET A 502 -6.50 -48.88 -18.69
N HIS A 503 -7.36 -49.72 -19.25
CA HIS A 503 -8.51 -49.32 -20.04
C HIS A 503 -9.63 -50.35 -19.81
N TRP A 504 -10.86 -49.91 -19.56
CA TRP A 504 -11.98 -50.80 -19.18
C TRP A 504 -11.71 -51.66 -17.94
N GLY A 505 -10.96 -51.11 -16.98
CA GLY A 505 -10.52 -51.87 -15.81
C GLY A 505 -9.59 -53.04 -16.14
N GLN A 506 -9.05 -53.12 -17.36
CA GLN A 506 -8.11 -54.14 -17.82
C GLN A 506 -6.74 -53.53 -18.11
N GLU A 507 -5.68 -54.28 -17.85
CA GLU A 507 -4.29 -53.90 -18.12
C GLU A 507 -3.94 -54.12 -19.60
N ILE A 508 -4.41 -53.25 -20.49
CA ILE A 508 -4.24 -53.42 -21.96
C ILE A 508 -3.37 -52.34 -22.63
N ASP A 509 -3.04 -51.26 -21.94
CA ASP A 509 -2.27 -50.11 -22.48
C ASP A 509 -0.82 -50.11 -21.96
N GLY A 510 -0.16 -51.28 -21.99
CA GLY A 510 1.21 -51.44 -21.47
C GLY A 510 2.25 -50.57 -22.20
N PHE A 511 3.21 -50.02 -21.45
CA PHE A 511 4.26 -49.19 -22.02
C PHE A 511 5.30 -50.02 -22.79
N ASN A 512 5.79 -49.48 -23.89
CA ASN A 512 6.90 -50.06 -24.66
C ASN A 512 7.98 -48.99 -24.86
N GLY A 513 9.03 -49.01 -24.04
CA GLY A 513 10.03 -47.96 -24.05
C GLY A 513 10.87 -47.90 -22.77
N ASN A 514 11.62 -46.81 -22.62
CA ASN A 514 12.38 -46.50 -21.42
C ASN A 514 11.61 -45.51 -20.53
N VAL A 515 11.63 -45.71 -19.22
CA VAL A 515 11.13 -44.77 -18.22
C VAL A 515 12.24 -44.50 -17.20
N ASP A 516 12.34 -43.25 -16.78
CA ASP A 516 13.30 -42.79 -15.79
C ASP A 516 12.71 -41.72 -14.87
N GLU A 517 13.40 -41.48 -13.74
CA GLU A 517 13.23 -40.32 -12.86
C GLU A 517 11.75 -39.93 -12.60
N ILE A 518 11.02 -40.76 -11.84
CA ILE A 518 9.60 -40.53 -11.55
C ILE A 518 9.42 -39.91 -10.18
N ARG A 519 8.79 -38.74 -10.11
CA ARG A 519 8.52 -38.02 -8.87
C ARG A 519 7.05 -37.64 -8.73
N ILE A 520 6.51 -37.85 -7.55
CA ILE A 520 5.17 -37.39 -7.16
C ILE A 520 5.33 -36.44 -5.98
N SER A 521 4.73 -35.26 -6.08
CA SER A 521 4.65 -34.26 -5.01
C SER A 521 3.19 -33.95 -4.74
N ASP A 522 2.84 -33.73 -3.48
CA ASP A 522 1.53 -33.29 -2.97
C ASP A 522 1.36 -31.76 -3.07
N THR A 523 2.07 -31.12 -4.00
CA THR A 523 2.04 -29.68 -4.22
C THR A 523 2.16 -29.39 -5.71
N ALA A 524 1.49 -28.33 -6.17
CA ALA A 524 1.69 -27.77 -7.49
C ALA A 524 3.05 -27.04 -7.57
N LEU A 525 4.05 -27.65 -8.20
CA LEU A 525 5.39 -27.10 -8.32
C LEU A 525 5.44 -26.07 -9.46
N ASP A 526 6.27 -25.04 -9.28
CA ASP A 526 6.62 -24.11 -10.36
C ASP A 526 7.56 -24.82 -11.36
N PRO A 527 7.51 -24.50 -12.67
CA PRO A 527 8.40 -25.10 -13.66
C PRO A 527 9.89 -24.99 -13.34
N SER A 528 10.30 -23.96 -12.59
CA SER A 528 11.68 -23.82 -12.13
C SER A 528 12.12 -24.95 -11.18
N GLN A 529 11.19 -25.61 -10.52
CA GLN A 529 11.40 -26.67 -9.54
C GLN A 529 11.34 -28.10 -10.14
N PHE A 530 11.01 -28.24 -11.43
CA PHE A 530 10.90 -29.55 -12.08
C PHE A 530 12.25 -30.27 -12.20
N LEU A 531 12.25 -31.60 -12.15
CA LEU A 531 13.44 -32.46 -12.16
C LEU A 531 14.34 -32.23 -13.40
N GLY A 532 13.71 -32.10 -14.57
CA GLY A 532 14.40 -31.92 -15.85
C GLY A 532 14.88 -30.48 -16.10
N ASN A 533 14.58 -29.55 -15.19
CA ASN A 533 14.95 -28.17 -15.39
C ASN A 533 16.45 -27.99 -15.08
N ILE A 534 17.20 -27.50 -16.07
CA ILE A 534 18.60 -27.18 -15.84
C ILE A 534 18.60 -25.93 -14.97
N MET A 535 19.01 -26.06 -13.70
CA MET A 535 19.38 -24.90 -12.89
C MET A 535 20.37 -24.11 -13.72
N ASN A 536 19.92 -23.01 -14.33
CA ASN A 536 20.71 -22.26 -15.28
C ASN A 536 21.87 -21.63 -14.50
N THR A 537 22.97 -22.35 -14.34
CA THR A 537 24.14 -21.88 -13.56
C THR A 537 24.86 -20.73 -14.26
N ASN A 538 24.39 -20.31 -15.44
CA ASN A 538 24.88 -19.07 -16.00
C ASN A 538 24.47 -17.95 -15.06
N PRO A 539 25.44 -17.11 -14.64
CA PRO A 539 25.15 -15.85 -13.98
C PRO A 539 23.99 -15.15 -14.70
N VAL A 540 23.04 -14.61 -13.95
CA VAL A 540 22.01 -13.69 -14.46
C VAL A 540 22.42 -12.27 -14.07
N PRO A 541 22.21 -11.24 -14.92
CA PRO A 541 22.52 -9.87 -14.52
C PRO A 541 21.89 -9.51 -13.18
N PRO A 542 22.57 -8.71 -12.32
CA PRO A 542 21.97 -8.24 -11.07
C PRO A 542 20.61 -7.58 -11.29
N ILE A 543 19.73 -7.63 -10.31
CA ILE A 543 18.48 -6.88 -10.29
C ILE A 543 18.63 -5.77 -9.25
N ILE A 544 18.36 -4.51 -9.64
CA ILE A 544 18.38 -3.35 -8.74
C ILE A 544 16.95 -2.98 -8.43
N ASN A 545 16.52 -3.22 -7.18
CA ASN A 545 15.20 -2.88 -6.67
C ASN A 545 15.28 -1.74 -5.67
N ASN A 546 14.20 -0.96 -5.56
CA ASN A 546 14.02 0.07 -4.53
C ASN A 546 15.19 1.06 -4.46
N ALA A 547 15.65 1.54 -5.62
CA ALA A 547 16.67 2.59 -5.67
C ALA A 547 16.07 3.90 -5.14
N GLU A 548 16.43 4.27 -3.91
CA GLU A 548 15.92 5.42 -3.20
C GLU A 548 17.06 6.28 -2.64
N PHE A 549 16.73 7.48 -2.19
CA PHE A 549 17.68 8.42 -1.60
C PHE A 549 17.10 9.06 -0.35
N LEU A 550 17.91 9.30 0.67
CA LEU A 550 17.49 9.82 1.97
C LEU A 550 18.29 11.08 2.32
N PRO A 551 17.66 12.19 2.74
CA PRO A 551 16.23 12.34 2.98
C PRO A 551 15.41 12.43 1.67
N TYR A 552 14.44 11.52 1.52
CA TYR A 552 13.42 11.58 0.49
C TYR A 552 12.29 12.52 0.94
N PRO A 553 11.65 13.28 0.05
CA PRO A 553 11.91 13.46 -1.39
C PRO A 553 12.78 14.66 -1.77
N THR A 554 13.01 15.58 -0.84
CA THR A 554 13.58 16.89 -1.18
C THR A 554 14.66 17.24 -0.18
N PRO A 555 15.91 16.86 -0.45
CA PRO A 555 17.07 17.27 0.34
C PRO A 555 17.19 18.78 0.34
N THR A 556 17.53 19.35 1.49
CA THR A 556 17.90 20.77 1.59
C THR A 556 19.39 20.96 1.28
N GLU A 557 19.83 22.20 1.12
CA GLU A 557 21.24 22.55 0.93
C GLU A 557 22.15 22.18 2.12
N ASN A 558 21.56 21.82 3.25
CA ASN A 558 22.27 21.38 4.44
C ASN A 558 22.28 19.84 4.60
N ASP A 559 21.51 19.11 3.78
CA ASP A 559 21.36 17.66 3.91
C ASP A 559 22.40 16.92 3.04
N GLY A 560 23.18 16.03 3.66
CA GLY A 560 23.81 14.95 2.92
C GLY A 560 22.76 13.93 2.48
N VAL A 561 22.96 13.30 1.33
CA VAL A 561 21.99 12.36 0.74
C VAL A 561 22.55 10.96 0.69
N THR A 562 21.97 10.03 1.43
CA THR A 562 22.28 8.60 1.34
C THR A 562 21.45 7.95 0.25
N VAL A 563 22.08 7.48 -0.82
CA VAL A 563 21.42 6.66 -1.85
C VAL A 563 21.53 5.20 -1.45
N GLN A 564 20.42 4.45 -1.52
CA GLN A 564 20.41 3.01 -1.24
C GLN A 564 19.57 2.22 -2.26
N ALA A 565 19.89 0.94 -2.42
CA ALA A 565 19.12 0.01 -3.25
C ALA A 565 19.30 -1.44 -2.77
N ALA A 566 18.26 -2.25 -2.90
CA ALA A 566 18.33 -3.69 -2.72
C ALA A 566 18.81 -4.33 -4.03
N ILE A 567 19.93 -5.07 -3.97
CA ILE A 567 20.55 -5.64 -5.17
C ILE A 567 20.68 -7.14 -5.01
N THR A 568 19.95 -7.89 -5.83
CA THR A 568 19.95 -9.35 -5.84
C THR A 568 20.55 -9.89 -7.12
N VAL A 569 20.99 -11.14 -7.08
CA VAL A 569 21.50 -11.83 -8.28
C VAL A 569 21.26 -13.33 -8.17
N ALA A 570 20.82 -13.94 -9.27
CA ALA A 570 20.69 -15.38 -9.38
C ALA A 570 21.96 -15.98 -9.98
N ASN A 571 22.42 -17.12 -9.43
CA ASN A 571 23.53 -17.92 -9.95
C ASN A 571 24.88 -17.17 -10.06
N ALA A 572 25.07 -16.14 -9.25
CA ALA A 572 26.32 -15.39 -9.13
C ALA A 572 26.42 -14.71 -7.76
N THR A 573 27.51 -13.98 -7.52
CA THR A 573 27.66 -13.07 -6.37
C THR A 573 27.86 -11.66 -6.86
N ILE A 574 27.40 -10.65 -6.14
CA ILE A 574 27.67 -9.25 -6.48
C ILE A 574 29.15 -8.97 -6.20
N THR A 575 29.88 -8.47 -7.20
CA THR A 575 31.32 -8.17 -7.09
C THR A 575 31.59 -6.68 -6.94
N ASN A 576 30.75 -5.82 -7.52
CA ASN A 576 30.88 -4.38 -7.41
C ASN A 576 29.51 -3.69 -7.48
N VAL A 577 29.31 -2.67 -6.64
CA VAL A 577 28.19 -1.74 -6.76
C VAL A 577 28.74 -0.32 -6.66
N THR A 578 28.42 0.52 -7.63
CA THR A 578 28.94 1.88 -7.74
C THR A 578 27.78 2.86 -7.93
N LEU A 579 27.78 3.91 -7.12
CA LEU A 579 26.94 5.09 -7.30
C LEU A 579 27.70 6.11 -8.13
N ASN A 580 27.18 6.48 -9.29
CA ASN A 580 27.69 7.54 -10.14
C ASN A 580 26.73 8.72 -10.07
N TYR A 581 27.13 9.89 -9.57
CA TYR A 581 26.25 11.08 -9.53
C TYR A 581 26.89 12.31 -10.17
N LYS A 582 26.09 13.25 -10.66
CA LYS A 582 26.54 14.54 -11.20
C LYS A 582 25.61 15.66 -10.76
N ILE A 583 26.15 16.86 -10.70
CA ILE A 583 25.42 18.07 -10.26
C ILE A 583 25.30 19.02 -11.44
N ASN A 584 24.09 19.53 -11.70
CA ASN A 584 23.80 20.54 -12.73
C ASN A 584 24.33 20.18 -14.12
N GLY A 585 24.21 18.90 -14.52
CA GLY A 585 24.68 18.40 -15.81
C GLY A 585 26.21 18.29 -15.95
N GLY A 586 26.96 18.37 -14.86
CA GLY A 586 28.42 18.18 -14.82
C GLY A 586 28.90 16.75 -15.15
N SER A 587 30.16 16.46 -14.85
CA SER A 587 30.72 15.11 -14.99
C SER A 587 30.31 14.20 -13.82
N TYR A 588 30.18 12.90 -14.09
CA TYR A 588 29.89 11.91 -13.05
C TYR A 588 31.05 11.74 -12.07
N ILE A 589 30.70 11.64 -10.79
CA ILE A 589 31.54 11.30 -9.66
C ILE A 589 31.12 9.90 -9.21
N SER A 590 32.07 8.95 -9.18
CA SER A 590 31.83 7.57 -8.80
C SER A 590 32.19 7.32 -7.33
N VAL A 591 31.27 6.72 -6.59
CA VAL A 591 31.41 6.34 -5.18
C VAL A 591 31.08 4.86 -5.04
N PRO A 592 31.96 4.01 -4.47
CA PRO A 592 31.61 2.63 -4.20
C PRO A 592 30.51 2.56 -3.14
N MET A 593 29.50 1.72 -3.37
CA MET A 593 28.44 1.50 -2.38
C MET A 593 28.86 0.40 -1.41
N THR A 594 28.57 0.60 -0.12
CA THR A 594 28.81 -0.39 0.94
C THR A 594 27.56 -1.23 1.15
N THR A 595 27.72 -2.56 1.20
CA THR A 595 26.61 -3.46 1.53
C THR A 595 26.45 -3.60 3.03
N ASN A 596 25.21 -3.59 3.52
CA ASN A 596 24.90 -4.23 4.77
C ASN A 596 24.80 -5.74 4.51
N THR A 597 25.81 -6.49 4.94
CA THR A 597 26.01 -7.91 4.59
C THR A 597 24.82 -8.82 4.95
N SER A 598 23.88 -8.36 5.76
CA SER A 598 22.67 -9.07 6.14
C SER A 598 21.47 -8.85 5.21
N SER A 599 21.35 -7.72 4.51
CA SER A 599 20.09 -7.33 3.83
C SER A 599 20.17 -7.19 2.30
N SER A 600 21.33 -7.44 1.68
CA SER A 600 21.55 -7.15 0.25
C SER A 600 21.29 -5.68 -0.15
N ILE A 601 21.19 -4.78 0.83
CA ILE A 601 21.06 -3.34 0.62
C ILE A 601 22.46 -2.76 0.49
N TYR A 602 22.68 -2.02 -0.58
CA TYR A 602 23.89 -1.25 -0.85
C TYR A 602 23.57 0.23 -0.67
N SER A 603 24.44 0.97 0.01
CA SER A 603 24.28 2.42 0.19
C SER A 603 25.58 3.21 -0.05
N ALA A 604 25.45 4.47 -0.46
CA ALA A 604 26.53 5.45 -0.54
C ALA A 604 25.99 6.87 -0.34
N ASP A 605 26.83 7.76 0.18
CA ASP A 605 26.45 9.14 0.46
C ASP A 605 26.91 10.10 -0.66
N ILE A 606 26.02 11.01 -1.02
CA ILE A 606 26.27 12.22 -1.81
C ILE A 606 26.34 13.38 -0.80
N PRO A 607 27.45 14.16 -0.74
CA PRO A 607 27.55 15.31 0.15
C PRO A 607 26.45 16.35 -0.11
N ALA A 608 26.16 17.19 0.88
CA ALA A 608 25.21 18.31 0.72
C ALA A 608 25.58 19.19 -0.48
N GLN A 609 24.55 19.67 -1.18
CA GLN A 609 24.66 20.43 -2.42
C GLN A 609 24.04 21.82 -2.25
N ALA A 610 24.39 22.79 -3.10
CA ALA A 610 23.77 24.12 -3.01
C ALA A 610 22.28 24.07 -3.39
N ALA A 611 21.47 24.95 -2.80
CA ALA A 611 20.07 25.13 -3.20
C ALA A 611 19.95 25.36 -4.72
N ASP A 612 18.84 24.88 -5.29
CA ASP A 612 18.53 24.83 -6.72
C ASP A 612 19.45 23.93 -7.56
N SER A 613 20.30 23.12 -6.91
CA SER A 613 21.08 22.11 -7.63
C SER A 613 20.20 20.93 -8.06
N VAL A 614 20.42 20.44 -9.28
CA VAL A 614 19.85 19.18 -9.77
C VAL A 614 20.92 18.10 -9.67
N VAL A 615 20.63 17.02 -8.97
CA VAL A 615 21.51 15.85 -8.85
C VAL A 615 20.93 14.69 -9.63
N ASP A 616 21.64 14.23 -10.67
CA ASP A 616 21.35 12.98 -11.36
C ASP A 616 22.27 11.89 -10.81
N PHE A 617 21.74 10.69 -10.53
CA PHE A 617 22.56 9.55 -10.10
C PHE A 617 22.20 8.23 -10.79
N ILE A 618 23.20 7.35 -10.91
CA ILE A 618 23.13 6.02 -11.51
C ILE A 618 23.72 5.03 -10.52
N ILE A 619 22.98 3.98 -10.19
CA ILE A 619 23.51 2.82 -9.46
C ILE A 619 23.88 1.75 -10.49
N GLU A 620 25.12 1.29 -10.50
CA GLU A 620 25.60 0.20 -11.35
C GLU A 620 26.01 -0.98 -10.49
N ALA A 621 25.48 -2.17 -10.80
CA ALA A 621 25.80 -3.42 -10.10
C ALA A 621 26.42 -4.41 -11.08
N VAL A 622 27.49 -5.09 -10.67
CA VAL A 622 28.20 -6.12 -11.44
C VAL A 622 28.27 -7.40 -10.64
N ASN A 623 28.02 -8.54 -11.27
CA ASN A 623 28.13 -9.86 -10.63
C ASN A 623 29.47 -10.56 -10.95
N SER A 624 29.69 -11.73 -10.35
CA SER A 624 30.89 -12.56 -10.56
C SER A 624 30.97 -13.17 -11.96
N GLY A 625 29.87 -13.15 -12.72
CA GLY A 625 29.83 -13.49 -14.15
C GLY A 625 30.21 -12.33 -15.08
N GLY A 626 30.46 -11.13 -14.54
CA GLY A 626 30.76 -9.93 -15.31
C GLY A 626 29.55 -9.28 -15.98
N GLN A 627 28.33 -9.71 -15.66
CA GLN A 627 27.11 -9.05 -16.13
C GLN A 627 26.80 -7.84 -15.26
N MET A 628 26.16 -6.85 -15.88
CA MET A 628 25.91 -5.54 -15.29
C MET A 628 24.46 -5.11 -15.47
N THR A 629 23.92 -4.43 -14.47
CA THR A 629 22.64 -3.72 -14.51
C THR A 629 22.82 -2.32 -13.94
N SER A 630 22.04 -1.36 -14.44
CA SER A 630 22.04 0.03 -13.99
C SER A 630 20.64 0.54 -13.70
N SER A 631 20.49 1.37 -12.66
CA SER A 631 19.28 2.14 -12.36
C SER A 631 19.61 3.63 -12.31
N THR A 632 18.75 4.50 -12.84
CA THR A 632 18.96 5.96 -12.89
C THR A 632 17.83 6.69 -12.18
N SER A 633 18.17 7.69 -11.38
CA SER A 633 17.21 8.57 -10.72
C SER A 633 17.79 9.98 -10.55
N LYS A 634 16.96 10.93 -10.10
CA LYS A 634 17.35 12.33 -9.91
C LYS A 634 16.59 12.98 -8.75
N TYR A 635 17.16 14.03 -8.17
CA TYR A 635 16.48 14.90 -7.21
C TYR A 635 16.94 16.37 -7.33
N ASP A 636 16.06 17.28 -6.89
CA ASP A 636 16.34 18.70 -6.78
C ASP A 636 16.64 19.06 -5.32
N VAL A 637 17.61 19.95 -5.11
CA VAL A 637 18.01 20.43 -3.77
C VAL A 637 17.29 21.74 -3.51
N VAL A 638 16.48 21.80 -2.46
CA VAL A 638 15.73 23.02 -2.12
C VAL A 638 16.42 23.82 -1.05
N GLN A 639 16.10 25.11 -0.99
CA GLN A 639 16.54 25.96 0.10
C GLN A 639 15.83 25.58 1.42
N SER A 640 16.60 25.46 2.49
CA SER A 640 16.16 25.31 3.86
C SER A 640 15.54 26.62 4.30
N MET A 641 14.24 26.76 4.07
CA MET A 641 13.47 27.83 4.68
C MET A 641 13.12 27.39 6.10
N ASP A 642 13.72 28.03 7.10
CA ASP A 642 13.22 27.97 8.47
C ASP A 642 11.79 28.51 8.44
N TRP A 643 10.79 27.62 8.49
CA TRP A 643 9.38 28.00 8.61
C TRP A 643 9.12 28.53 10.02
N ASP A 644 9.60 29.74 10.30
CA ASP A 644 9.09 30.51 11.42
C ASP A 644 7.69 30.98 11.06
N THR A 645 6.71 30.45 11.80
CA THR A 645 5.31 30.83 11.73
C THR A 645 5.20 32.34 11.86
N ILE A 646 4.77 33.04 10.82
CA ILE A 646 4.71 34.50 10.89
C ILE A 646 3.49 34.92 11.70
N LEU A 647 3.78 35.28 12.93
CA LEU A 647 2.86 35.79 13.92
C LEU A 647 2.59 37.28 13.68
N VAL A 648 1.40 37.66 13.18
CA VAL A 648 0.91 39.03 13.37
C VAL A 648 0.33 39.12 14.79
N ALA A 649 1.07 39.78 15.68
CA ALA A 649 0.63 40.00 17.05
C ALA A 649 -0.47 41.08 17.14
N ASN A 650 -1.64 40.62 17.56
CA ASN A 650 -2.55 41.17 18.58
C ASN A 650 -2.72 42.70 18.64
N ASP A 651 -3.78 43.18 18.00
CA ASP A 651 -4.32 44.50 18.34
C ASP A 651 -5.82 44.68 18.04
N THR A 652 -6.70 43.78 18.51
CA THR A 652 -8.15 44.01 18.45
C THR A 652 -8.91 43.35 19.61
N TYR A 653 -9.55 44.16 20.45
CA TYR A 653 -10.67 43.76 21.31
C TYR A 653 -11.94 44.45 20.81
N PHE A 654 -12.85 43.70 20.18
CA PHE A 654 -14.22 44.13 19.89
C PHE A 654 -15.17 42.92 19.91
N ASP A 655 -16.32 43.08 20.56
CA ASP A 655 -17.41 42.08 20.70
C ASP A 655 -18.26 41.91 19.42
N PHE A 656 -17.89 42.54 18.30
CA PHE A 656 -18.60 42.40 17.02
C PHE A 656 -17.59 42.34 15.87
N ALA A 657 -17.45 41.16 15.25
CA ALA A 657 -16.50 40.79 14.20
C ALA A 657 -16.77 41.45 12.82
N SER A 658 -16.91 42.78 12.76
CA SER A 658 -17.18 43.50 11.50
C SER A 658 -15.93 44.07 10.82
N ASN A 659 -14.74 43.89 11.38
CA ASN A 659 -13.50 44.44 10.80
C ASN A 659 -12.92 43.48 9.75
N LEU A 660 -13.35 43.68 8.51
CA LEU A 660 -12.79 43.04 7.32
C LEU A 660 -11.27 43.31 7.23
N PHE A 661 -10.49 42.27 7.01
CA PHE A 661 -9.09 42.36 6.57
C PHE A 661 -9.10 42.08 5.06
N SER A 662 -8.22 42.69 4.28
CA SER A 662 -8.07 42.38 2.86
C SER A 662 -6.64 41.94 2.56
N MET A 663 -6.49 40.98 1.64
CA MET A 663 -5.22 40.43 1.20
C MET A 663 -5.11 40.49 -0.32
N ALA A 664 -3.93 40.84 -0.82
CA ALA A 664 -3.57 40.74 -2.22
C ALA A 664 -2.17 40.15 -2.37
N ILE A 665 -1.88 39.62 -3.56
CA ILE A 665 -0.57 39.10 -3.93
C ILE A 665 0.03 40.00 -5.03
N LYS A 666 1.30 40.37 -4.87
CA LYS A 666 2.12 41.08 -5.86
C LYS A 666 2.49 40.17 -7.03
N SER A 667 2.99 40.75 -8.11
CA SER A 667 3.46 39.99 -9.27
C SER A 667 4.64 39.04 -8.92
N ASP A 668 5.43 39.39 -7.91
CA ASP A 668 6.54 38.59 -7.37
C ASP A 668 6.11 37.46 -6.41
N GLY A 669 4.80 37.32 -6.14
CA GLY A 669 4.25 36.30 -5.26
C GLY A 669 4.20 36.70 -3.78
N LEU A 670 4.69 37.88 -3.40
CA LEU A 670 4.62 38.37 -2.02
C LEU A 670 3.23 38.90 -1.66
N ALA A 671 2.76 38.60 -0.46
CA ALA A 671 1.45 39.00 0.03
C ALA A 671 1.50 40.35 0.78
N GLY A 672 0.42 41.11 0.64
CA GLY A 672 0.11 42.28 1.45
C GLY A 672 -1.20 42.13 2.18
N PHE A 673 -1.31 42.84 3.30
CA PHE A 673 -2.45 42.80 4.18
C PHE A 673 -2.80 44.21 4.64
N VAL A 674 -4.10 44.49 4.73
CA VAL A 674 -4.61 45.68 5.40
C VAL A 674 -5.55 45.27 6.52
N TYR A 675 -5.39 45.92 7.67
CA TYR A 675 -6.17 45.64 8.87
C TYR A 675 -6.46 46.86 9.75
N SER A 676 -7.46 46.72 10.63
CA SER A 676 -7.73 47.68 11.71
C SER A 676 -6.87 47.40 12.92
N SER A 677 -6.06 48.36 13.33
CA SER A 677 -5.38 48.33 14.62
C SER A 677 -6.21 49.08 15.66
N TYR A 678 -6.54 48.41 16.76
CA TYR A 678 -7.26 48.99 17.88
C TYR A 678 -6.39 49.97 18.69
N ALA A 679 -5.17 49.57 19.09
CA ALA A 679 -4.26 50.36 19.90
C ALA A 679 -3.79 51.62 19.19
N SER A 680 -3.61 51.58 17.86
CA SER A 680 -3.28 52.79 17.10
C SER A 680 -4.52 53.55 16.62
N ASN A 681 -5.70 52.92 16.65
CA ASN A 681 -6.96 53.44 16.09
C ASN A 681 -6.79 53.88 14.61
N LYS A 682 -6.06 53.08 13.83
CA LYS A 682 -5.69 53.35 12.44
C LYS A 682 -5.78 52.09 11.56
N ALA A 683 -5.86 52.35 10.26
CA ALA A 683 -5.56 51.40 9.22
C ALA A 683 -4.07 51.05 9.18
N MET A 684 -3.74 49.76 9.21
CA MET A 684 -2.37 49.25 9.13
C MET A 684 -2.18 48.41 7.89
N TYR A 685 -1.04 48.58 7.22
CA TYR A 685 -0.59 47.73 6.13
C TYR A 685 0.63 46.93 6.57
N VAL A 686 0.65 45.65 6.22
CA VAL A 686 1.84 44.80 6.38
C VAL A 686 2.06 44.01 5.09
N GLU A 687 3.31 43.71 4.77
CA GLU A 687 3.67 42.94 3.58
C GLU A 687 4.77 41.95 3.90
N GLU A 688 4.86 40.90 3.09
CA GLU A 688 6.00 39.98 3.12
C GLU A 688 7.28 40.64 2.58
N ASP A 689 8.42 40.17 3.06
CA ASP A 689 9.73 40.33 2.47
C ASP A 689 10.07 39.16 1.53
N SER A 690 11.25 39.22 0.91
CA SER A 690 11.69 38.20 -0.06
C SER A 690 11.90 36.80 0.53
N LEU A 691 11.89 36.67 1.87
CA LEU A 691 11.98 35.39 2.57
C LEU A 691 10.59 34.85 2.95
N GLY A 692 9.53 35.54 2.53
CA GLY A 692 8.16 35.26 2.92
C GLY A 692 7.80 35.79 4.31
N SER A 693 8.72 36.43 5.04
CA SER A 693 8.49 36.95 6.40
C SER A 693 7.74 38.28 6.38
N LEU A 694 6.82 38.53 7.33
CA LEU A 694 6.10 39.82 7.38
C LEU A 694 6.98 40.94 7.94
N LYS A 695 7.00 42.07 7.24
CA LYS A 695 7.63 43.32 7.70
C LYS A 695 6.85 43.92 8.89
N ALA A 696 7.43 44.93 9.52
CA ALA A 696 6.71 45.70 10.54
C ALA A 696 5.48 46.41 9.94
N PRO A 697 4.30 46.37 10.61
CA PRO A 697 3.11 47.08 10.15
C PRO A 697 3.32 48.60 10.03
N VAL A 698 2.77 49.20 8.98
CA VAL A 698 2.85 50.63 8.66
C VAL A 698 1.45 51.25 8.67
N ALA A 699 1.26 52.36 9.39
CA ALA A 699 -0.01 53.06 9.40
C ALA A 699 -0.30 53.74 8.05
N ILE A 700 -1.53 53.58 7.54
CA ILE A 700 -1.99 54.12 6.24
C ILE A 700 -2.62 55.51 6.41
N THR A 701 -3.32 55.76 7.52
CA THR A 701 -4.07 57.02 7.75
C THR A 701 -3.83 57.62 9.15
N ALA A 702 -4.14 58.91 9.31
CA ALA A 702 -4.01 59.63 10.57
C ALA A 702 -5.29 59.62 11.44
N ASP A 703 -6.43 59.16 10.92
CA ASP A 703 -7.75 59.27 11.57
C ASP A 703 -8.56 57.95 11.58
N ARG A 704 -9.61 57.91 12.42
CA ARG A 704 -10.39 56.76 12.96
C ARG A 704 -10.71 55.57 12.03
N GLN A 705 -10.94 54.41 12.68
CA GLN A 705 -11.38 53.12 12.11
C GLN A 705 -12.47 53.24 11.04
N GLY A 706 -12.13 52.91 9.80
CA GLY A 706 -13.09 52.49 8.79
C GLY A 706 -13.17 50.97 8.70
N SER A 707 -14.33 50.43 8.36
CA SER A 707 -14.50 49.06 7.87
C SER A 707 -13.74 48.92 6.54
N TYR A 708 -12.72 48.06 6.48
CA TYR A 708 -11.89 47.90 5.28
C TYR A 708 -12.65 47.13 4.21
N SER A 709 -12.41 47.46 2.95
CA SER A 709 -13.15 46.85 1.85
C SER A 709 -12.27 46.08 0.89
N ASP A 710 -11.09 46.61 0.52
CA ASP A 710 -10.27 45.96 -0.51
C ASP A 710 -8.81 46.44 -0.54
N LEU A 711 -7.92 45.54 -0.97
CA LEU A 711 -6.50 45.74 -1.24
C LEU A 711 -6.21 45.17 -2.63
N LYS A 712 -5.54 45.95 -3.49
CA LYS A 712 -5.03 45.49 -4.79
C LYS A 712 -3.60 45.98 -5.01
N TYR A 713 -2.81 45.22 -5.76
CA TYR A 713 -1.52 45.67 -6.28
C TYR A 713 -1.68 46.09 -7.74
N GLY A 714 -1.11 47.24 -8.09
CA GLY A 714 -0.97 47.62 -9.50
C GLY A 714 0.10 46.78 -10.20
N THR A 715 0.25 46.97 -11.52
CA THR A 715 1.38 46.40 -12.26
C THR A 715 2.73 47.02 -11.87
N ASP A 716 2.72 48.05 -11.03
CA ASP A 716 3.85 48.65 -10.35
C ASP A 716 4.18 47.96 -9.01
N ASP A 717 3.46 46.90 -8.62
CA ASP A 717 3.56 46.19 -7.34
C ASP A 717 3.37 47.07 -6.10
N GLU A 718 2.79 48.26 -6.27
CA GLU A 718 2.46 49.14 -5.16
C GLU A 718 1.01 48.90 -4.68
N PRO A 719 0.79 48.84 -3.35
CA PRO A 719 -0.51 48.57 -2.76
C PRO A 719 -1.46 49.77 -2.90
N ARG A 720 -2.73 49.44 -3.14
CA ARG A 720 -3.86 50.35 -3.31
C ARG A 720 -5.00 49.89 -2.42
N VAL A 721 -5.48 50.79 -1.58
CA VAL A 721 -6.35 50.44 -0.45
C VAL A 721 -7.61 51.29 -0.48
N ALA A 722 -8.77 50.64 -0.40
CA ALA A 722 -10.05 51.30 -0.13
C ALA A 722 -10.45 51.08 1.33
N LEU A 723 -10.84 52.17 1.99
CA LEU A 723 -11.26 52.22 3.37
C LEU A 723 -12.69 52.77 3.41
N ALA A 724 -13.67 52.01 3.91
CA ALA A 724 -15.03 52.50 4.13
C ALA A 724 -15.17 53.03 5.56
N ASN A 725 -15.69 54.23 5.79
CA ASN A 725 -15.94 54.74 7.15
C ASN A 725 -17.44 54.73 7.47
N ASP A 726 -17.83 54.10 8.59
CA ASP A 726 -19.23 53.83 8.95
C ASP A 726 -19.80 54.73 10.06
N VAL A 727 -19.02 55.65 10.67
CA VAL A 727 -19.46 56.26 11.95
C VAL A 727 -19.80 57.76 11.85
N GLY A 728 -21.10 58.06 12.03
CA GLY A 728 -21.62 59.26 12.72
C GLY A 728 -21.66 60.61 11.97
N ASP A 729 -20.68 60.95 11.14
CA ASP A 729 -20.50 62.32 10.61
C ASP A 729 -20.58 62.43 9.06
N GLY A 730 -21.22 61.45 8.40
CA GLY A 730 -21.44 61.43 6.95
C GLY A 730 -20.46 60.50 6.22
N GLY A 731 -20.55 59.21 6.51
CA GLY A 731 -19.72 58.10 6.00
C GLY A 731 -19.23 58.20 4.56
N GLY A 732 -18.14 57.51 4.24
CA GLY A 732 -17.51 57.66 2.93
C GLY A 732 -16.45 56.62 2.62
N VAL A 733 -16.04 56.57 1.35
CA VAL A 733 -14.95 55.71 0.92
C VAL A 733 -13.70 56.56 0.73
N THR A 734 -12.64 56.21 1.43
CA THR A 734 -11.32 56.83 1.33
C THR A 734 -10.39 55.91 0.55
N TYR A 735 -9.69 56.46 -0.42
CA TYR A 735 -8.65 55.77 -1.17
C TYR A 735 -7.27 56.24 -0.74
N VAL A 736 -6.36 55.28 -0.60
CA VAL A 736 -4.95 55.55 -0.35
C VAL A 736 -4.12 54.60 -1.21
N GLN A 737 -3.03 55.09 -1.76
CA GLN A 737 -2.04 54.27 -2.46
C GLN A 737 -0.65 54.55 -1.90
N ARG A 738 0.26 53.58 -2.07
CA ARG A 738 1.68 53.79 -1.82
C ARG A 738 2.37 54.11 -3.13
N SER A 739 3.28 55.07 -3.14
CA SER A 739 4.13 55.36 -4.29
C SER A 739 5.53 55.70 -3.82
N GLY A 740 6.54 54.94 -4.29
CA GLY A 740 7.92 55.11 -3.84
C GLY A 740 8.08 54.86 -2.35
N GLY A 741 7.32 53.89 -1.82
CA GLY A 741 7.35 53.52 -0.40
C GLY A 741 6.63 54.48 0.57
N THR A 742 6.02 55.57 0.08
CA THR A 742 5.28 56.53 0.92
C THR A 742 3.78 56.46 0.60
N TRP A 743 2.94 56.42 1.64
CA TRP A 743 1.48 56.52 1.48
C TRP A 743 1.07 57.93 1.06
N THR A 744 0.18 58.04 0.08
CA THR A 744 -0.38 59.32 -0.34
C THR A 744 -1.28 59.90 0.76
N THR A 745 -1.54 61.21 0.70
CA THR A 745 -2.62 61.79 1.52
C THR A 745 -3.93 61.07 1.19
N PRO A 746 -4.72 60.64 2.19
CA PRO A 746 -5.98 59.97 1.94
C PRO A 746 -6.94 60.87 1.15
N ILE A 747 -7.54 60.33 0.09
CA ILE A 747 -8.49 61.06 -0.74
C ILE A 747 -9.87 60.47 -0.49
N ILE A 748 -10.76 61.32 0.00
CA ILE A 748 -12.17 60.96 0.12
C ILE A 748 -12.72 60.89 -1.30
N VAL A 749 -13.02 59.67 -1.74
CA VAL A 749 -13.54 59.40 -3.09
C VAL A 749 -15.02 59.77 -3.16
N ILE A 750 -15.77 59.47 -2.09
CA ILE A 750 -17.21 59.71 -2.01
C ILE A 750 -17.58 60.06 -0.55
N THR A 751 -18.30 61.17 -0.35
CA THR A 751 -18.98 61.50 0.90
C THR A 751 -20.45 61.11 0.80
N ASN A 752 -20.98 60.43 1.81
CA ASN A 752 -22.36 60.00 1.86
C ASN A 752 -22.96 60.22 3.26
N LEU A 753 -24.18 60.74 3.35
CA LEU A 753 -24.86 60.93 4.64
C LEU A 753 -25.52 59.66 5.21
N PHE A 754 -25.45 58.51 4.52
CA PHE A 754 -26.12 57.27 4.94
C PHE A 754 -25.17 56.31 5.71
N GLY A 755 -25.72 55.61 6.71
CA GLY A 755 -24.97 54.91 7.76
C GLY A 755 -24.53 53.47 7.49
N GLU A 756 -24.45 53.02 6.23
CA GLU A 756 -23.78 51.74 5.91
C GLU A 756 -23.01 51.90 4.58
N CYS A 757 -21.69 51.84 4.60
CA CYS A 757 -20.83 51.99 3.42
C CYS A 757 -20.17 50.64 3.03
N ARG A 758 -20.57 50.05 1.90
CA ARG A 758 -19.88 48.90 1.29
C ARG A 758 -19.30 49.28 -0.07
N ASN A 759 -18.08 48.85 -0.36
CA ASN A 759 -17.43 49.09 -1.64
C ASN A 759 -16.52 47.92 -2.01
N VAL A 760 -16.17 47.80 -3.29
CA VAL A 760 -15.13 46.88 -3.79
C VAL A 760 -14.26 47.63 -4.78
N MET A 761 -12.99 47.22 -4.89
CA MET A 761 -12.02 47.83 -5.77
C MET A 761 -11.56 46.86 -6.86
N THR A 762 -11.35 47.38 -8.06
CA THR A 762 -10.52 46.71 -9.06
C THR A 762 -9.59 47.72 -9.71
N LEU A 763 -8.58 47.25 -10.45
CA LEU A 763 -7.66 48.11 -11.16
C LEU A 763 -7.87 47.99 -12.68
N VAL A 764 -7.92 49.13 -13.35
CA VAL A 764 -7.97 49.23 -14.82
C VAL A 764 -6.80 50.11 -15.25
N ASP A 765 -5.78 49.58 -15.91
CA ASP A 765 -4.54 50.32 -16.24
C ASP A 765 -3.90 51.01 -15.02
N ASN A 766 -3.83 50.29 -13.90
CA ASN A 766 -3.39 50.83 -12.60
C ASN A 766 -4.28 51.95 -12.03
N ALA A 767 -5.38 52.33 -12.67
CA ALA A 767 -6.36 53.22 -12.07
C ALA A 767 -7.31 52.43 -11.17
N PRO A 768 -7.49 52.82 -9.89
CA PRO A 768 -8.48 52.21 -9.02
C PRO A 768 -9.90 52.54 -9.51
N SER A 769 -10.74 51.52 -9.62
CA SER A 769 -12.17 51.67 -9.82
C SER A 769 -12.86 51.19 -8.55
N VAL A 770 -13.65 52.07 -7.93
CA VAL A 770 -14.41 51.78 -6.72
C VAL A 770 -15.88 51.84 -7.08
N LEU A 771 -16.56 50.70 -6.94
CA LEU A 771 -18.02 50.63 -7.07
C LEU A 771 -18.65 50.80 -5.70
N TRP A 772 -19.68 51.64 -5.63
CA TRP A 772 -20.49 51.87 -4.45
C TRP A 772 -21.98 51.96 -4.82
N TYR A 773 -22.88 51.69 -3.87
CA TYR A 773 -24.33 51.65 -4.11
C TYR A 773 -25.09 52.63 -3.22
N GLU A 774 -25.92 53.49 -3.84
CA GLU A 774 -26.77 54.44 -3.11
C GLU A 774 -28.17 53.87 -2.92
N ASN A 775 -28.64 53.77 -1.67
CA ASN A 775 -30.03 53.41 -1.38
C ASN A 775 -30.93 54.65 -1.53
N TYR A 776 -31.59 54.78 -2.69
CA TYR A 776 -32.44 55.94 -2.98
C TYR A 776 -33.91 55.68 -2.61
N GLN A 777 -34.42 56.34 -1.56
CA GLN A 777 -35.84 56.24 -1.16
C GLN A 777 -36.83 56.89 -2.15
N ALA A 778 -36.38 57.50 -3.27
CA ALA A 778 -37.24 58.28 -4.16
C ALA A 778 -37.18 57.88 -5.65
N GLY A 779 -37.04 56.58 -5.96
CA GLY A 779 -37.50 56.04 -7.26
C GLY A 779 -36.44 55.62 -8.30
N GLY A 780 -35.21 55.29 -7.91
CA GLY A 780 -34.25 54.65 -8.81
C GLY A 780 -32.98 54.21 -8.09
N TYR A 781 -32.57 52.95 -8.28
CA TYR A 781 -31.30 52.45 -7.75
C TYR A 781 -30.17 52.78 -8.73
N ALA A 782 -29.20 53.57 -8.29
CA ALA A 782 -28.00 53.86 -9.06
C ALA A 782 -26.76 53.44 -8.25
N GLY A 783 -25.94 52.57 -8.82
CA GLY A 783 -24.57 52.43 -8.36
C GLY A 783 -23.77 53.64 -8.81
N LYS A 784 -22.72 54.03 -8.08
CA LYS A 784 -21.71 54.97 -8.59
C LYS A 784 -20.38 54.25 -8.71
N LEU A 785 -19.78 54.38 -9.88
CA LEU A 785 -18.46 53.86 -10.17
C LEU A 785 -17.49 55.03 -10.25
N ALA A 786 -16.65 55.17 -9.22
CA ALA A 786 -15.59 56.15 -9.17
C ALA A 786 -14.32 55.53 -9.75
N THR A 787 -13.76 56.14 -10.80
CA THR A 787 -12.50 55.72 -11.42
C THR A 787 -11.44 56.76 -11.12
N GLY A 788 -10.36 56.35 -10.46
CA GLY A 788 -9.21 57.20 -10.18
C GLY A 788 -8.36 57.41 -11.42
N ASN A 789 -7.43 58.35 -11.39
CA ASN A 789 -6.30 58.30 -12.30
C ASN A 789 -5.24 57.29 -11.79
N PRO A 790 -4.24 56.88 -12.60
CA PRO A 790 -3.21 55.94 -12.15
C PRO A 790 -2.40 56.44 -10.95
N ALA A 791 -2.30 57.77 -10.81
CA ALA A 791 -1.67 58.45 -9.68
C ALA A 791 -2.55 58.53 -8.44
N GLY A 792 -3.79 58.02 -8.48
CA GLY A 792 -4.70 57.93 -7.34
C GLY A 792 -5.09 59.26 -6.71
N ASP A 793 -4.78 60.39 -7.35
CA ASP A 793 -4.91 61.73 -6.75
C ASP A 793 -6.23 62.45 -7.08
N THR A 794 -6.96 61.95 -8.08
CA THR A 794 -8.22 62.48 -8.58
C THR A 794 -9.14 61.35 -9.02
N PHE A 795 -10.46 61.57 -8.96
CA PHE A 795 -11.48 60.60 -9.35
C PHE A 795 -12.54 61.23 -10.27
N THR A 796 -13.03 60.43 -11.22
CA THR A 796 -14.25 60.70 -11.98
C THR A 796 -15.31 59.68 -11.59
N SER A 797 -16.56 60.13 -11.36
CA SER A 797 -17.67 59.23 -11.05
C SER A 797 -18.65 59.16 -12.21
N VAL A 798 -19.11 57.96 -12.53
CA VAL A 798 -20.22 57.71 -13.46
C VAL A 798 -21.29 56.90 -12.75
N ASP A 799 -22.56 57.21 -13.04
CA ASP A 799 -23.68 56.42 -12.55
C ASP A 799 -23.72 55.09 -13.31
N VAL A 800 -23.76 53.98 -12.58
CA VAL A 800 -23.92 52.63 -13.12
C VAL A 800 -25.39 52.28 -13.10
N THR A 801 -25.95 52.08 -14.29
CA THR A 801 -27.28 51.49 -14.43
C THR A 801 -27.19 50.01 -14.10
N VAL A 802 -27.72 49.63 -12.94
CA VAL A 802 -27.80 48.24 -12.47
C VAL A 802 -29.13 47.61 -12.87
N PRO A 803 -29.22 46.28 -12.97
CA PRO A 803 -30.47 45.59 -13.28
C PRO A 803 -31.54 45.93 -12.23
N PRO A 804 -32.82 46.00 -12.61
CA PRO A 804 -33.88 46.31 -11.67
C PRO A 804 -34.07 45.16 -10.66
N PHE A 805 -33.52 45.32 -9.45
CA PHE A 805 -33.95 44.52 -8.30
C PHE A 805 -35.35 44.96 -7.88
N PRO A 806 -36.26 44.02 -7.61
CA PRO A 806 -37.60 44.38 -7.21
C PRO A 806 -37.66 45.12 -5.87
N ASN A 807 -38.48 46.16 -5.84
CA ASN A 807 -38.56 47.14 -4.76
C ASN A 807 -38.96 46.55 -3.39
N TYR A 808 -37.99 46.20 -2.55
CA TYR A 808 -38.15 46.20 -1.10
C TYR A 808 -37.37 47.39 -0.51
N PRO A 809 -38.02 48.51 -0.14
CA PRO A 809 -37.37 49.75 0.27
C PRO A 809 -36.71 49.72 1.67
N GLY A 810 -36.26 48.56 2.15
CA GLY A 810 -35.72 48.39 3.51
C GLY A 810 -34.48 47.50 3.64
N ASP A 811 -34.24 46.54 2.72
CA ASP A 811 -33.33 45.42 2.98
C ASP A 811 -32.26 45.18 1.90
N LEU A 812 -31.99 46.16 1.03
CA LEU A 812 -30.98 46.03 -0.03
C LEU A 812 -29.54 46.17 0.52
N ARG A 813 -29.10 45.18 1.31
CA ARG A 813 -27.68 44.88 1.55
C ARG A 813 -27.15 44.05 0.37
N LEU A 814 -27.16 44.60 -0.83
CA LEU A 814 -26.75 43.85 -2.03
C LEU A 814 -25.28 43.42 -1.91
N PRO A 815 -24.98 42.12 -1.95
CA PRO A 815 -23.63 41.65 -2.14
C PRO A 815 -23.12 41.98 -3.53
N PHE A 816 -21.88 42.47 -3.59
CA PHE A 816 -21.21 42.64 -4.86
C PHE A 816 -19.71 42.42 -4.74
N ALA A 817 -19.14 41.92 -5.83
CA ALA A 817 -17.71 41.74 -6.01
C ALA A 817 -17.32 42.18 -7.41
N MET A 818 -16.09 42.68 -7.58
CA MET A 818 -15.61 43.21 -8.85
C MET A 818 -14.22 42.67 -9.16
N ALA A 819 -13.98 42.38 -10.44
CA ALA A 819 -12.69 41.99 -10.98
C ALA A 819 -12.46 42.72 -12.32
N THR A 820 -11.22 42.71 -12.81
CA THR A 820 -10.89 43.21 -14.15
C THR A 820 -10.48 42.05 -15.04
N ASP A 821 -11.05 42.00 -16.24
CA ASP A 821 -10.72 40.98 -17.25
C ASP A 821 -9.37 41.28 -17.93
N SER A 822 -8.86 40.36 -18.74
CA SER A 822 -7.60 40.53 -19.47
C SER A 822 -7.61 41.66 -20.53
N ASN A 823 -8.79 42.20 -20.88
CA ASN A 823 -8.95 43.36 -21.76
C ASN A 823 -9.03 44.69 -20.99
N GLY A 824 -8.97 44.67 -19.66
CA GLY A 824 -9.14 45.83 -18.79
C GLY A 824 -10.60 46.22 -18.56
N LYS A 825 -11.57 45.41 -18.97
CA LYS A 825 -12.99 45.63 -18.68
C LYS A 825 -13.32 45.19 -17.27
N ARG A 826 -14.24 45.91 -16.63
CA ARG A 826 -14.72 45.58 -15.29
C ARG A 826 -15.80 44.50 -15.37
N CYS A 827 -15.72 43.51 -14.50
CA CYS A 827 -16.74 42.49 -14.31
C CYS A 827 -17.31 42.61 -12.89
N ILE A 828 -18.64 42.62 -12.74
CA ILE A 828 -19.33 42.77 -11.47
C ILE A 828 -20.27 41.58 -11.27
N ALA A 829 -20.15 40.91 -10.13
CA ALA A 829 -21.20 40.03 -9.62
C ALA A 829 -22.10 40.81 -8.68
N LEU A 830 -23.42 40.80 -8.89
CA LEU A 830 -24.43 41.41 -8.02
C LEU A 830 -25.44 40.37 -7.56
N HIS A 831 -25.74 40.33 -6.27
CA HIS A 831 -26.80 39.48 -5.72
C HIS A 831 -27.82 40.31 -4.95
N GLY A 832 -29.09 39.92 -4.98
CA GLY A 832 -30.12 40.62 -4.23
C GLY A 832 -31.46 39.90 -4.15
N PRO A 833 -32.31 40.28 -3.17
CA PRO A 833 -33.62 39.69 -3.00
C PRO A 833 -34.55 40.00 -4.20
N GLY A 834 -35.21 38.98 -4.74
CA GLY A 834 -36.27 39.11 -5.74
C GLY A 834 -37.68 38.87 -5.17
N TRP A 835 -38.75 38.97 -5.98
CA TRP A 835 -40.13 38.63 -5.53
C TRP A 835 -40.29 37.11 -5.33
N GLY A 836 -39.79 36.59 -4.22
CA GLY A 836 -39.87 35.16 -3.86
C GLY A 836 -38.79 34.26 -4.47
N VAL A 837 -37.85 34.83 -5.21
CA VAL A 837 -36.59 34.19 -5.64
C VAL A 837 -35.47 35.22 -5.57
N ASP A 838 -34.28 34.88 -5.06
CA ASP A 838 -33.15 35.80 -5.17
C ASP A 838 -32.67 35.91 -6.61
N LEU A 839 -32.05 37.04 -6.96
CA LEU A 839 -31.49 37.29 -8.28
C LEU A 839 -29.97 37.44 -8.17
N LEU A 840 -29.26 36.79 -9.09
CA LEU A 840 -27.81 36.92 -9.24
C LEU A 840 -27.52 37.40 -10.66
N TYR A 841 -26.72 38.45 -10.80
CA TYR A 841 -26.32 39.02 -12.09
C TYR A 841 -24.81 39.05 -12.22
N ASN A 842 -24.33 38.81 -13.44
CA ASN A 842 -22.96 39.10 -13.84
C ASN A 842 -22.97 40.20 -14.90
N GLY A 843 -22.38 41.35 -14.60
CA GLY A 843 -22.22 42.48 -15.52
C GLY A 843 -20.81 42.54 -16.06
N VAL A 844 -20.65 42.61 -17.37
CA VAL A 844 -19.34 42.86 -18.01
C VAL A 844 -19.39 44.21 -18.69
N GLU A 845 -18.37 45.03 -18.49
CA GLU A 845 -18.31 46.36 -19.09
C GLU A 845 -18.32 46.29 -20.63
N ASP A 846 -19.18 47.06 -21.29
CA ASP A 846 -19.35 47.04 -22.76
C ASP A 846 -18.08 47.51 -23.49
N GLY A 847 -17.32 48.42 -22.87
CA GLY A 847 -16.02 48.91 -23.27
C GLY A 847 -15.22 49.38 -22.06
N LYS A 848 -13.90 49.18 -22.08
CA LYS A 848 -12.99 49.56 -21.00
C LYS A 848 -13.22 51.00 -20.52
N GLY A 849 -13.62 51.18 -19.27
CA GLY A 849 -13.81 52.49 -18.65
C GLY A 849 -15.12 53.21 -19.01
N SER A 850 -16.05 52.59 -19.75
CA SER A 850 -17.32 53.20 -20.14
C SER A 850 -18.27 53.45 -18.97
N GLY A 851 -18.23 52.60 -17.93
CA GLY A 851 -19.20 52.57 -16.84
C GLY A 851 -20.55 51.94 -17.21
N ASN A 852 -20.71 51.47 -18.45
CA ASN A 852 -21.89 50.73 -18.92
C ASN A 852 -21.60 49.23 -18.89
N PHE A 853 -22.56 48.44 -18.39
CA PHE A 853 -22.40 47.01 -18.23
C PHE A 853 -23.47 46.23 -19.01
N ASP A 854 -23.02 45.21 -19.73
CA ASP A 854 -23.86 44.17 -20.29
C ASP A 854 -24.18 43.17 -19.18
N TRP A 855 -25.40 43.25 -18.65
CA TRP A 855 -25.87 42.42 -17.55
C TRP A 855 -26.47 41.09 -18.03
N GLU A 856 -25.98 40.00 -17.46
CA GLU A 856 -26.50 38.64 -17.65
C GLU A 856 -27.10 38.15 -16.34
N GLU A 857 -28.39 37.77 -16.35
CA GLU A 857 -29.03 37.13 -15.20
C GLU A 857 -28.55 35.68 -15.09
N ILE A 858 -28.07 35.30 -13.91
CA ILE A 858 -27.67 33.94 -13.60
C ILE A 858 -28.90 33.23 -13.04
N PRO A 859 -29.38 32.15 -13.70
CA PRO A 859 -30.56 31.44 -13.25
C PRO A 859 -30.28 30.76 -11.91
N ILE A 860 -30.75 31.38 -10.82
CA ILE A 860 -30.67 30.83 -9.48
C ILE A 860 -32.08 30.47 -8.98
N SER A 861 -32.25 29.26 -8.47
CA SER A 861 -33.54 28.78 -7.93
C SER A 861 -33.60 28.93 -6.40
N LEU A 862 -33.12 30.05 -5.87
CA LEU A 862 -33.00 30.26 -4.42
C LEU A 862 -34.27 30.92 -3.90
N THR A 863 -34.98 30.28 -2.95
CA THR A 863 -36.24 30.86 -2.44
C THR A 863 -36.04 31.81 -1.26
N HIS A 864 -34.93 31.75 -0.52
CA HIS A 864 -34.52 32.78 0.46
C HIS A 864 -33.02 32.72 0.72
N SER A 865 -32.26 33.79 0.46
CA SER A 865 -30.86 33.88 0.88
C SER A 865 -30.57 35.25 1.49
N ASN A 866 -30.35 35.24 2.80
CA ASN A 866 -29.91 36.41 3.55
C ASN A 866 -28.39 36.54 3.39
N VAL A 867 -27.93 36.78 2.16
CA VAL A 867 -26.50 36.86 1.81
C VAL A 867 -26.01 38.28 2.08
N TYR A 868 -24.99 38.43 2.93
CA TYR A 868 -24.30 39.70 3.14
C TYR A 868 -23.20 39.92 2.10
N ALA A 869 -22.81 41.18 1.86
CA ALA A 869 -21.87 41.51 0.78
C ALA A 869 -20.51 40.83 0.84
N ASP A 870 -20.08 40.53 2.05
CA ASP A 870 -18.85 39.83 2.40
C ASP A 870 -18.94 38.30 2.23
N GLN A 871 -20.06 37.76 1.73
CA GLN A 871 -20.28 36.33 1.53
C GLN A 871 -20.20 35.89 0.06
N ILE A 872 -19.92 36.80 -0.88
CA ILE A 872 -19.66 36.44 -2.28
C ILE A 872 -18.17 36.39 -2.57
N GLY A 873 -17.70 35.21 -2.97
CA GLY A 873 -16.41 35.06 -3.64
C GLY A 873 -16.57 35.29 -5.14
N PHE A 874 -15.69 36.09 -5.75
CA PHE A 874 -15.67 36.30 -7.19
C PHE A 874 -14.25 36.30 -7.75
N SER A 875 -14.03 35.56 -8.84
CA SER A 875 -12.78 35.55 -9.60
C SER A 875 -13.07 35.28 -11.07
N LEU A 876 -12.12 35.63 -11.93
CA LEU A 876 -12.11 35.30 -13.35
C LEU A 876 -11.01 34.26 -13.61
N ASP A 877 -11.21 33.35 -14.58
CA ASP A 877 -10.14 32.52 -15.12
C ASP A 877 -9.33 33.25 -16.22
N ASN A 878 -8.35 32.56 -16.82
CA ASN A 878 -7.55 33.09 -17.93
C ASN A 878 -8.36 33.43 -19.21
N LEU A 879 -9.57 32.87 -19.35
CA LEU A 879 -10.49 33.11 -20.45
C LEU A 879 -11.55 34.16 -20.09
N ASN A 880 -11.41 34.81 -18.93
CA ASN A 880 -12.35 35.78 -18.36
C ASN A 880 -13.73 35.19 -18.03
N ASN A 881 -13.83 33.87 -17.83
CA ASN A 881 -15.07 33.28 -17.34
C ASN A 881 -15.24 33.58 -15.85
N PRO A 882 -16.43 34.04 -15.43
CA PRO A 882 -16.73 34.33 -14.04
C PRO A 882 -16.93 33.05 -13.21
N TYR A 883 -16.37 33.06 -12.00
CA TYR A 883 -16.64 32.09 -10.94
C TYR A 883 -17.17 32.85 -9.71
N ILE A 884 -18.40 32.53 -9.31
CA ILE A 884 -19.12 33.19 -8.23
C ILE A 884 -19.49 32.15 -7.19
N VAL A 885 -19.02 32.30 -5.96
CA VAL A 885 -19.38 31.44 -4.83
C VAL A 885 -20.25 32.23 -3.87
N LEU A 886 -21.40 31.67 -3.50
CA LEU A 886 -22.30 32.25 -2.51
C LEU A 886 -22.95 31.15 -1.65
N HIS A 887 -23.61 31.56 -0.57
CA HIS A 887 -24.28 30.66 0.37
C HIS A 887 -25.72 30.34 -0.10
N ASP A 888 -26.06 29.04 -0.26
CA ASP A 888 -27.42 28.56 -0.58
C ASP A 888 -28.11 27.98 0.67
N TYR A 889 -29.05 28.75 1.24
CA TYR A 889 -29.86 28.37 2.39
C TYR A 889 -30.98 27.36 2.10
N ASN A 890 -31.25 27.01 0.83
CA ASN A 890 -32.35 26.10 0.48
C ASN A 890 -31.97 24.63 0.54
N THR A 891 -30.68 24.35 0.73
CA THR A 891 -30.19 23.01 1.01
C THR A 891 -30.24 22.75 2.51
N ASN A 892 -30.53 21.51 2.93
CA ASN A 892 -30.44 21.10 4.33
C ASN A 892 -29.43 19.95 4.46
N PRO A 893 -28.25 20.18 5.03
CA PRO A 893 -27.72 21.47 5.53
C PRO A 893 -27.46 22.48 4.39
N ALA A 894 -27.41 23.78 4.72
CA ALA A 894 -27.07 24.83 3.76
C ALA A 894 -25.71 24.54 3.10
N CYS A 895 -25.44 25.03 1.88
CA CYS A 895 -24.24 24.66 1.11
C CYS A 895 -23.61 25.87 0.43
N ALA A 896 -22.30 25.81 0.14
CA ALA A 896 -21.70 26.77 -0.80
C ALA A 896 -22.14 26.39 -2.22
N ALA A 897 -22.76 27.33 -2.93
CA ALA A 897 -23.10 27.19 -4.34
C ALA A 897 -22.08 27.97 -5.18
N LEU A 898 -21.35 27.25 -6.01
CA LEU A 898 -20.48 27.81 -7.03
C LEU A 898 -21.21 27.89 -8.37
N PHE A 899 -21.20 29.08 -8.96
CA PHE A 899 -21.68 29.37 -10.30
C PHE A 899 -20.50 29.68 -11.20
N TYR A 900 -20.43 29.02 -12.35
CA TYR A 900 -19.37 29.26 -13.32
C TYR A 900 -19.86 29.04 -14.74
N LYS A 901 -19.19 29.66 -15.70
CA LYS A 901 -19.60 29.62 -17.11
C LYS A 901 -18.83 28.53 -17.86
N THR A 902 -19.55 27.67 -18.57
CA THR A 902 -18.97 26.73 -19.55
C THR A 902 -19.58 27.02 -20.92
N GLY A 903 -18.85 27.75 -21.76
CA GLY A 903 -19.38 28.26 -23.03
C GLY A 903 -20.42 29.35 -22.82
N SER A 904 -21.65 29.16 -23.31
CA SER A 904 -22.75 30.12 -23.17
C SER A 904 -23.70 29.83 -22.02
N SER A 905 -23.41 28.80 -21.20
CA SER A 905 -24.32 28.32 -20.15
C SER A 905 -23.68 28.45 -18.77
N TRP A 906 -24.50 28.82 -17.79
CA TRP A 906 -24.15 28.81 -16.39
C TRP A 906 -24.32 27.42 -15.80
N MET A 907 -23.27 26.96 -15.12
CA MET A 907 -23.25 25.73 -14.34
C MET A 907 -23.36 26.08 -12.86
N ARG A 908 -24.03 25.23 -12.09
CA ARG A 908 -24.14 25.33 -10.63
C ARG A 908 -23.59 24.07 -9.99
N GLN A 909 -22.65 24.23 -9.07
CA GLN A 909 -22.05 23.15 -8.29
C GLN A 909 -22.23 23.41 -6.79
N TYR A 910 -22.64 22.39 -6.04
CA TYR A 910 -22.70 22.44 -4.59
C TYR A 910 -21.39 21.92 -3.99
N LEU A 911 -20.76 22.72 -3.14
CA LEU A 911 -19.45 22.45 -2.53
C LEU A 911 -19.61 22.03 -1.06
N GLY A 912 -20.43 21.02 -0.77
CA GLY A 912 -20.63 20.50 0.59
C GLY A 912 -21.37 21.45 1.56
N PRO A 913 -21.64 20.98 2.80
CA PRO A 913 -22.43 21.70 3.78
C PRO A 913 -21.71 22.94 4.32
N GLN A 914 -22.45 24.01 4.64
CA GLN A 914 -22.02 25.25 5.29
C GLN A 914 -22.78 25.43 6.60
N GLY A 915 -22.10 26.00 7.60
CA GLY A 915 -22.75 26.49 8.82
C GLY A 915 -23.40 27.85 8.64
N HIS A 916 -24.13 28.28 9.67
CA HIS A 916 -24.70 29.63 9.70
C HIS A 916 -23.55 30.68 9.75
N TRP A 917 -23.61 31.72 8.90
CA TRP A 917 -22.70 32.89 8.86
C TRP A 917 -21.35 32.77 8.13
N ASN A 918 -21.16 31.78 7.25
CA ASN A 918 -19.84 31.55 6.65
C ASN A 918 -19.53 32.39 5.40
N ARG A 919 -18.25 32.77 5.26
CA ARG A 919 -17.69 33.41 4.06
C ARG A 919 -17.05 32.37 3.14
N SER A 920 -17.08 32.65 1.84
CA SER A 920 -16.37 31.86 0.83
C SER A 920 -15.43 32.77 0.06
N ALA A 921 -14.26 32.26 -0.32
CA ALA A 921 -13.36 32.95 -1.24
C ALA A 921 -13.03 32.02 -2.41
N VAL A 922 -12.80 32.63 -3.56
CA VAL A 922 -12.47 31.93 -4.80
C VAL A 922 -11.23 32.58 -5.43
N ALA A 923 -10.34 31.76 -5.96
CA ALA A 923 -9.11 32.23 -6.60
C ALA A 923 -8.81 31.37 -7.83
N TYR A 924 -8.38 32.03 -8.90
CA TYR A 924 -7.84 31.36 -10.08
C TYR A 924 -6.36 31.04 -9.88
N ASP A 925 -5.98 29.83 -10.24
CA ASP A 925 -4.61 29.35 -10.31
C ASP A 925 -4.14 29.36 -11.76
N PRO A 926 -3.33 30.36 -12.16
CA PRO A 926 -2.84 30.46 -13.53
C PRO A 926 -1.86 29.37 -13.92
N TRP A 927 -1.26 28.65 -12.96
CA TRP A 927 -0.26 27.63 -13.24
C TRP A 927 -0.89 26.31 -13.68
N ASN A 928 -1.96 25.89 -12.99
CA ASN A 928 -2.67 24.64 -13.30
C ASN A 928 -3.95 24.86 -14.11
N ASP A 929 -4.27 26.11 -14.47
CA ASP A 929 -5.51 26.47 -15.17
C ASP A 929 -6.76 25.96 -14.42
N CYS A 930 -6.80 26.22 -13.11
CA CYS A 930 -7.84 25.70 -12.23
C CYS A 930 -8.33 26.75 -11.23
N MET A 931 -9.44 26.44 -10.58
CA MET A 931 -10.10 27.31 -9.62
C MET A 931 -10.09 26.67 -8.24
N TRP A 932 -9.79 27.48 -7.25
CA TRP A 932 -9.81 27.10 -5.85
C TRP A 932 -10.95 27.80 -5.14
N VAL A 933 -11.68 27.05 -4.33
CA VAL A 933 -12.73 27.59 -3.46
C VAL A 933 -12.42 27.18 -2.03
N VAL A 934 -12.37 28.16 -1.15
CA VAL A 934 -12.28 27.93 0.28
C VAL A 934 -13.56 28.39 0.95
N HIS A 935 -14.10 27.57 1.84
CA HIS A 935 -15.22 27.98 2.68
C HIS A 935 -15.23 27.23 4.02
N ASN A 936 -15.96 27.79 4.97
CA ASN A 936 -16.08 27.26 6.33
C ASN A 936 -17.36 26.40 6.46
N THR A 937 -17.23 25.23 7.07
CA THR A 937 -18.29 24.23 7.17
C THR A 937 -18.52 23.85 8.63
N GLU A 938 -19.78 23.75 9.05
CA GLU A 938 -20.14 23.36 10.41
C GLU A 938 -20.39 21.84 10.50
N ILE A 939 -19.80 21.18 11.50
CA ILE A 939 -20.06 19.76 11.76
C ILE A 939 -21.34 19.63 12.61
N VAL A 940 -22.44 19.34 11.92
CA VAL A 940 -23.67 18.73 12.46
C VAL A 940 -24.55 19.68 13.29
N PRO A 941 -25.82 19.92 12.87
CA PRO A 941 -26.77 20.85 13.51
C PRO A 941 -27.15 20.60 15.00
N ASN A 942 -26.50 19.67 15.71
CA ASN A 942 -26.86 19.27 17.07
C ASN A 942 -25.66 19.00 18.00
N SER A 943 -24.43 19.29 17.56
CA SER A 943 -23.26 19.20 18.42
C SER A 943 -23.14 20.48 19.25
N THR A 944 -23.14 20.36 20.58
CA THR A 944 -22.92 21.49 21.52
C THR A 944 -21.50 22.06 21.46
N LYS A 945 -20.71 21.66 20.46
CA LYS A 945 -19.39 22.19 20.15
C LYS A 945 -19.42 22.71 18.71
N ASP A 946 -19.27 24.02 18.56
CA ASP A 946 -19.14 24.73 17.30
C ASP A 946 -17.84 24.30 16.60
N ASN A 947 -17.83 23.12 15.99
CA ASN A 947 -16.68 22.66 15.22
C ASN A 947 -16.79 23.24 13.80
N HIS A 948 -16.17 24.40 13.60
CA HIS A 948 -15.95 24.98 12.28
C HIS A 948 -14.78 24.27 11.58
N LEU A 949 -15.01 23.77 10.38
CA LEU A 949 -14.05 23.08 9.52
C LEU A 949 -13.77 23.91 8.27
N LEU A 950 -12.49 24.08 7.94
CA LEU A 950 -12.10 24.63 6.64
C LEU A 950 -12.18 23.54 5.57
N ARG A 951 -12.84 23.84 4.45
CA ARG A 951 -12.76 23.01 3.25
C ARG A 951 -12.11 23.77 2.11
N LEU A 952 -11.12 23.16 1.50
CA LEU A 952 -10.50 23.61 0.27
C LEU A 952 -10.96 22.71 -0.88
N TRP A 953 -11.54 23.31 -1.90
CA TRP A 953 -12.03 22.64 -3.11
C TRP A 953 -11.25 23.11 -4.33
N SER A 954 -11.03 22.22 -5.29
CA SER A 954 -10.49 22.58 -6.60
C SER A 954 -11.17 21.81 -7.72
N ASN A 955 -11.05 22.30 -8.96
CA ASN A 955 -11.40 21.57 -10.17
C ASN A 955 -10.16 21.05 -10.94
N ARG A 956 -8.98 20.99 -10.31
CA ARG A 956 -7.71 20.62 -10.95
C ARG A 956 -7.73 19.23 -11.61
N SER A 957 -8.49 18.28 -11.06
CA SER A 957 -8.66 16.93 -11.65
C SER A 957 -9.72 16.85 -12.75
N GLY A 958 -10.17 17.99 -13.29
CA GLY A 958 -11.27 18.07 -14.25
C GLY A 958 -12.67 17.97 -13.62
N SER A 959 -12.75 17.81 -12.30
CA SER A 959 -13.99 17.77 -11.52
C SER A 959 -13.80 18.45 -10.16
N TRP A 960 -14.87 19.06 -9.63
CA TRP A 960 -14.83 19.70 -8.31
C TRP A 960 -14.72 18.66 -7.20
N LYS A 961 -13.62 18.66 -6.46
CA LYS A 961 -13.39 17.77 -5.31
C LYS A 961 -12.86 18.53 -4.10
N THR A 962 -13.10 17.98 -2.90
CA THR A 962 -12.46 18.46 -1.68
C THR A 962 -11.01 17.99 -1.71
N GLU A 963 -10.07 18.93 -1.76
CA GLU A 963 -8.64 18.66 -1.74
C GLU A 963 -8.13 18.54 -0.30
N GLN A 964 -8.70 19.34 0.61
CA GLN A 964 -8.28 19.34 2.01
C GLN A 964 -9.41 19.68 2.96
N LEU A 965 -9.40 19.00 4.12
CA LEU A 965 -10.24 19.27 5.28
C LEU A 965 -9.35 19.67 6.47
N VAL A 966 -9.43 20.91 6.94
CA VAL A 966 -8.68 21.34 8.14
C VAL A 966 -9.58 21.23 9.35
N THR A 967 -9.25 20.30 10.26
CA THR A 967 -10.08 19.89 11.40
C THR A 967 -9.58 20.40 12.76
N ASN A 968 -8.73 21.43 12.77
CA ASN A 968 -7.84 21.74 13.90
C ASN A 968 -8.49 22.30 15.18
N GLY A 969 -9.80 22.11 15.42
CA GLY A 969 -10.48 22.56 16.65
C GLY A 969 -10.41 24.06 16.94
N ILE A 970 -9.77 24.83 16.06
CA ILE A 970 -9.77 26.28 16.01
C ILE A 970 -11.00 26.66 15.21
N ILE A 971 -11.95 27.27 15.91
CA ILE A 971 -13.15 27.83 15.32
C ILE A 971 -12.70 28.95 14.38
N VAL A 972 -12.76 28.76 13.07
CA VAL A 972 -12.48 29.83 12.09
C VAL A 972 -13.73 30.67 11.98
N GLU A 973 -13.65 31.98 12.21
CA GLU A 973 -14.80 32.88 12.13
C GLU A 973 -14.91 33.51 10.74
N THR A 974 -13.78 33.87 10.12
CA THR A 974 -13.81 34.74 8.93
C THR A 974 -12.60 34.55 8.00
N PHE A 975 -12.83 34.55 6.68
CA PHE A 975 -11.77 34.64 5.65
C PHE A 975 -11.60 36.08 5.16
N ALA A 976 -10.34 36.45 4.91
CA ALA A 976 -9.94 37.76 4.40
C ALA A 976 -9.50 37.72 2.92
N GLY A 977 -9.10 36.55 2.42
CA GLY A 977 -8.73 36.37 1.02
C GLY A 977 -8.14 34.99 0.74
N LEU A 978 -8.31 34.54 -0.50
CA LEU A 978 -7.64 33.40 -1.11
C LEU A 978 -6.98 33.92 -2.39
N GLN A 979 -5.69 33.63 -2.57
CA GLN A 979 -4.96 33.99 -3.77
C GLN A 979 -3.94 32.90 -4.08
N VAL A 980 -3.61 32.73 -5.36
CA VAL A 980 -2.60 31.78 -5.83
C VAL A 980 -1.49 32.57 -6.51
N THR A 981 -0.25 32.36 -6.08
CA THR A 981 0.92 33.01 -6.69
C THR A 981 1.22 32.44 -8.07
N SER A 982 2.06 33.12 -8.84
CA SER A 982 2.54 32.66 -10.15
C SER A 982 3.35 31.36 -10.10
N ASN A 983 3.95 31.01 -8.95
CA ASN A 983 4.67 29.75 -8.72
C ASN A 983 3.80 28.65 -8.06
N GLY A 984 2.48 28.87 -8.01
CA GLY A 984 1.54 27.86 -7.55
C GLY A 984 1.55 27.63 -6.03
N VAL A 985 1.78 28.68 -5.28
CA VAL A 985 1.62 28.72 -3.83
C VAL A 985 0.24 29.30 -3.52
N ILE A 986 -0.59 28.52 -2.83
CA ILE A 986 -1.85 29.02 -2.29
C ILE A 986 -1.55 29.82 -1.03
N LYS A 987 -2.03 31.05 -0.96
CA LYS A 987 -2.03 31.86 0.27
C LYS A 987 -3.46 32.09 0.74
N LEU A 988 -3.68 31.83 2.03
CA LEU A 988 -4.97 31.99 2.71
C LEU A 988 -4.77 32.88 3.93
N ALA A 989 -5.70 33.83 4.15
CA ALA A 989 -5.75 34.63 5.35
C ALA A 989 -7.10 34.44 6.06
N TYR A 990 -7.07 34.11 7.36
CA TYR A 990 -8.26 33.90 8.18
C TYR A 990 -8.08 34.38 9.63
N THR A 991 -9.20 34.60 10.32
CA THR A 991 -9.26 34.98 11.73
C THR A 991 -9.99 33.91 12.58
N PRO A 992 -9.41 33.47 13.72
CA PRO A 992 -10.04 32.49 14.62
C PRO A 992 -11.01 33.15 15.63
N PHE A 993 -12.03 32.42 16.09
CA PHE A 993 -13.09 32.86 17.02
C PHE A 993 -12.60 33.06 18.48
N VAL A 994 -13.31 33.95 19.18
CA VAL A 994 -13.15 34.60 20.50
C VAL A 994 -12.25 33.95 21.60
N ASN A 995 -11.50 34.82 22.31
CA ASN A 995 -10.68 34.65 23.55
C ASN A 995 -9.19 34.32 23.44
N SER A 996 -8.64 34.15 22.23
CA SER A 996 -7.19 34.22 22.04
C SER A 996 -6.83 35.55 21.38
N PRO A 997 -5.76 36.27 21.76
CA PRO A 997 -5.21 37.34 20.94
C PRO A 997 -4.99 36.80 19.51
N GLN A 998 -5.76 37.30 18.54
CA GLN A 998 -6.10 36.55 17.31
C GLN A 998 -4.97 36.57 16.29
N LEU A 999 -4.58 35.37 15.82
CA LEU A 999 -3.53 35.11 14.82
C LEU A 999 -4.10 35.17 13.40
N ILE A 1000 -3.34 35.79 12.47
CA ILE A 1000 -3.48 35.55 11.03
C ILE A 1000 -2.55 34.39 10.70
N TYR A 1001 -3.08 33.28 10.18
CA TYR A 1001 -2.26 32.19 9.66
C TYR A 1001 -2.19 32.28 8.15
N MET A 1002 -0.98 32.13 7.62
CA MET A 1002 -0.73 31.96 6.19
C MET A 1002 -0.27 30.53 5.96
N TYR A 1003 -1.00 29.80 5.12
CA TYR A 1003 -0.48 28.59 4.51
C TYR A 1003 0.20 28.98 3.21
N SER A 1004 1.35 28.38 2.92
CA SER A 1004 2.09 28.48 1.68
C SER A 1004 2.59 27.08 1.37
N THR A 1005 2.08 26.47 0.32
CA THR A 1005 2.44 25.09 -0.05
C THR A 1005 2.61 25.03 -1.56
N THR A 1006 3.64 24.34 -2.06
CA THR A 1006 3.73 24.06 -3.49
C THR A 1006 2.82 22.90 -3.87
N PHE A 1007 2.17 22.97 -5.03
CA PHE A 1007 1.13 22.01 -5.45
C PHE A 1007 1.54 20.54 -5.59
N SER A 1008 2.85 20.25 -5.57
CA SER A 1008 3.37 18.89 -5.66
C SER A 1008 3.38 18.16 -4.32
N ASP A 1009 3.03 18.86 -3.25
CA ASP A 1009 3.11 18.36 -1.88
C ASP A 1009 1.71 18.22 -1.21
N ILE A 1010 0.62 18.49 -1.93
CA ILE A 1010 -0.75 18.28 -1.44
C ILE A 1010 -1.13 16.80 -1.73
N PRO A 1011 -1.34 15.95 -0.70
CA PRO A 1011 -1.73 14.55 -0.89
C PRO A 1011 -3.05 14.45 -1.64
N GLU A 1012 -3.22 13.42 -2.48
CA GLU A 1012 -4.53 13.09 -3.03
C GLU A 1012 -5.55 12.75 -1.92
N PRO A 1013 -6.87 12.98 -2.13
CA PRO A 1013 -7.86 12.79 -1.08
C PRO A 1013 -8.00 11.31 -0.69
N GLY A 1014 -7.67 10.98 0.57
CA GLY A 1014 -7.83 9.63 1.13
C GLY A 1014 -7.44 9.47 2.60
N VAL A 1015 -6.71 10.43 3.20
CA VAL A 1015 -6.25 10.32 4.59
C VAL A 1015 -7.03 11.28 5.49
N ILE A 1016 -7.98 10.75 6.25
CA ILE A 1016 -8.61 11.47 7.36
C ILE A 1016 -7.61 11.46 8.53
N ILE A 1017 -6.88 12.56 8.73
CA ILE A 1017 -6.09 12.76 9.95
C ILE A 1017 -6.84 13.71 10.87
N GLY A 1018 -7.30 13.18 12.00
CA GLY A 1018 -7.92 13.96 13.06
C GLY A 1018 -6.87 14.54 14.02
N GLY A 1019 -7.03 15.82 14.36
CA GLY A 1019 -6.75 16.34 15.70
C GLY A 1019 -5.32 16.78 16.03
N ILE A 1020 -4.97 18.01 15.65
CA ILE A 1020 -4.20 19.00 16.44
C ILE A 1020 -2.88 18.50 17.04
N ALA A 1021 -1.88 18.40 16.19
CA ALA A 1021 -0.69 19.23 16.30
C ALA A 1021 -0.02 19.21 14.93
N LEU A 1022 0.49 20.36 14.50
CA LEU A 1022 1.43 20.51 13.38
C LEU A 1022 0.85 20.93 12.01
N ALA A 1023 0.61 22.23 11.91
CA ALA A 1023 1.08 23.04 10.79
C ALA A 1023 2.64 23.18 10.78
N LEU A 1024 3.37 22.27 11.45
CA LEU A 1024 4.81 22.30 11.68
C LEU A 1024 5.49 20.93 11.42
N LEU A 1025 4.78 19.94 10.87
CA LEU A 1025 5.32 18.60 10.51
C LEU A 1025 4.71 18.03 9.22
N ALA A 1026 3.68 18.66 8.66
CA ALA A 1026 3.02 18.18 7.43
C ALA A 1026 3.67 18.73 6.13
N PHE A 1027 4.96 19.09 6.19
CA PHE A 1027 5.83 19.30 5.02
C PHE A 1027 7.20 18.68 5.25
N ARG A 1028 7.21 17.39 5.60
CA ARG A 1028 8.43 16.58 5.51
C ARG A 1028 8.26 15.22 4.83
N LYS A 1029 7.11 14.92 4.23
CA LYS A 1029 6.92 13.77 3.34
C LYS A 1029 5.85 14.12 2.32
N MET A 1030 6.07 13.74 1.05
CA MET A 1030 5.45 14.22 -0.20
C MET A 1030 6.12 15.50 -0.70
N LYS A 1031 6.79 15.59 -1.85
CA LYS A 1031 7.04 14.71 -3.01
C LYS A 1031 7.44 13.23 -2.84
#